data_AF-A0A1Y2ER47-F1
#
_entry.id   AF-A0A1Y2ER47-F1
#
_cell.length_a   1.000
_cell.length_b   1.000
_cell.length_c   1.000
_cell.angle_alpha   90.00
_cell.angle_beta   90.00
_cell.angle_gamma   90.00
#
_symmetry.space_group_name_H-M   'P 1'
#
loop_
_entity.id
_entity.type
_entity.pdbx_description
1 polymer ?
#
loop_
_entity_poly.entity_id
_entity_poly.type
_entity_poly.pdbx_seq_one_letter_code
_entity_poly.pdbx_strand_id
1 'polypeptide(L)'
;MKTLTIFTTLLAATAAKKCIVKPTDAGENSEIEVNGKIEDGDIDSGVEDDTPSSPSNPSNPTVPGNSTVANPDDPIDLKTIDYGDNVDMTDVKKLPADFKWGAATAAYQIEGAWNEGGRGESVWDHFTHEYSENVESGNRSIDFSTNGDRACNSYELFEEDIKMLKVMNAKYYRFSISWSRIFPEGVAEKDEEGNWLVNEEGAQYYDNLIDILIENDITPFVTLYHWDLPYALHEKYGGWLDYRSQYDFANYAEYCFERYGDRVKNWITINEPWVNCVSGYRLGPGKAPYRCTAEPSRFTNATALSGCSYEIGPTKYTKDSEELPKDRAPQKLEDVWCSHNILLGHARAVKVYREKFQKEQKGLIGITIDGEAQIPWVEPGMSNKEYENNKKYANLAAEFRIGWYSDPPMTGDYPASVKERMGKDLPEFTEEEKAMLKGSSDFLGWNTYTAHWAAQLKNEDGSYVEPPTAEEANFDNSKKDMWDDNCKGRGEGWTCIPPTLGSQAGSSWNTKFAPTIRVGLNWFNNRYKGLIKNGIVITENGCAQPNYKVARANDEVTKKYFESIGQPQYADTYTEEDIEKEGDLEGPLMNDKYRIDWYDQYLKNLRLAYAVDGIDVRGYMAWSLIDNFEWENGYETRFGMTYIDFYNDEELTRHPKESLKHLGEWYKENVEQA
;
A
#
# COMPACT_ATOMS: atom_id res chain seq x y z
N MET A 1 -28.67 32.41 -53.05
CA MET A 1 -29.77 31.42 -53.17
C MET A 1 -29.84 30.67 -51.87
N LYS A 2 -31.05 30.61 -51.31
CA LYS A 2 -31.41 30.00 -50.02
C LYS A 2 -31.21 28.48 -50.08
N THR A 3 -30.71 27.86 -49.01
CA THR A 3 -31.44 26.77 -48.34
C THR A 3 -31.02 26.63 -46.87
N LEU A 4 -32.02 26.38 -46.05
CA LEU A 4 -32.08 26.37 -44.60
C LEU A 4 -32.55 24.96 -44.18
N THR A 5 -31.89 24.31 -43.23
CA THR A 5 -32.45 23.16 -42.48
C THR A 5 -31.74 23.12 -41.11
N ILE A 6 -32.29 23.75 -40.07
CA ILE A 6 -33.13 23.17 -38.99
C ILE A 6 -32.55 21.86 -38.44
N PHE A 7 -31.95 21.91 -37.25
CA PHE A 7 -31.77 20.76 -36.37
C PHE A 7 -32.54 21.00 -35.08
N THR A 8 -33.50 20.12 -34.86
CA THR A 8 -34.35 19.97 -33.67
C THR A 8 -33.58 19.32 -32.53
N THR A 9 -33.63 19.96 -31.36
CA THR A 9 -33.40 19.37 -30.04
C THR A 9 -34.35 18.19 -29.78
N LEU A 10 -33.79 17.04 -29.41
CA LEU A 10 -34.55 15.94 -28.79
C LEU A 10 -33.90 15.59 -27.45
N LEU A 11 -34.61 15.88 -26.36
CA LEU A 11 -34.42 15.22 -25.08
C LEU A 11 -34.77 13.73 -25.26
N ALA A 12 -33.89 12.85 -24.80
CA ALA A 12 -34.24 11.46 -24.53
C ALA A 12 -33.81 11.13 -23.10
N ALA A 13 -34.78 11.20 -22.18
CA ALA A 13 -34.72 10.50 -20.91
C ALA A 13 -34.86 9.00 -21.19
N THR A 14 -33.94 8.18 -20.69
CA THR A 14 -34.12 6.73 -20.63
C THR A 14 -33.91 6.23 -19.22
N ALA A 15 -34.99 5.67 -18.69
CA ALA A 15 -35.14 5.12 -17.36
C ALA A 15 -34.28 3.87 -17.14
N ALA A 16 -33.63 3.81 -15.98
CA ALA A 16 -33.02 2.59 -15.45
C ALA A 16 -34.11 1.53 -15.20
N LYS A 17 -34.04 0.40 -15.91
CA LYS A 17 -34.85 -0.78 -15.62
C LYS A 17 -34.17 -1.61 -14.53
N LYS A 18 -34.83 -1.71 -13.38
CA LYS A 18 -34.55 -2.68 -12.32
C LYS A 18 -34.65 -4.11 -12.88
N CYS A 19 -33.57 -4.89 -12.78
CA CYS A 19 -33.65 -6.35 -12.94
C CYS A 19 -34.11 -6.97 -11.62
N ILE A 20 -35.27 -7.63 -11.66
CA ILE A 20 -35.82 -8.47 -10.59
C ILE A 20 -35.48 -9.92 -10.97
N VAL A 21 -34.66 -10.59 -10.17
CA VAL A 21 -34.42 -12.04 -10.29
C VAL A 21 -35.46 -12.76 -9.44
N LYS A 22 -36.23 -13.67 -10.05
CA LYS A 22 -37.14 -14.60 -9.36
C LYS A 22 -36.40 -15.91 -9.07
N PRO A 23 -36.61 -16.56 -7.90
CA PRO A 23 -36.06 -17.88 -7.64
C PRO A 23 -36.91 -18.97 -8.32
N THR A 24 -36.25 -19.97 -8.89
CA THR A 24 -36.89 -21.20 -9.38
C THR A 24 -36.79 -22.30 -8.33
N ASP A 25 -37.95 -22.88 -8.03
CA ASP A 25 -38.16 -24.08 -7.22
C ASP A 25 -37.43 -25.31 -7.79
N ALA A 26 -36.95 -26.18 -6.89
CA ALA A 26 -36.75 -27.59 -7.18
C ALA A 26 -37.15 -28.40 -5.95
N GLY A 27 -38.16 -29.25 -6.12
CA GLY A 27 -38.75 -30.10 -5.08
C GLY A 27 -38.10 -31.48 -4.96
N GLU A 28 -38.35 -32.05 -3.79
CA GLU A 28 -38.64 -33.45 -3.42
C GLU A 28 -37.93 -34.65 -4.08
N ASN A 29 -37.37 -35.46 -3.17
CA ASN A 29 -37.39 -36.93 -3.07
C ASN A 29 -36.53 -37.79 -4.01
N SER A 30 -35.54 -38.49 -3.41
CA SER A 30 -35.61 -39.96 -3.29
C SER A 30 -34.59 -40.51 -2.29
N GLU A 31 -35.09 -41.43 -1.48
CA GLU A 31 -34.41 -42.26 -0.49
C GLU A 31 -33.50 -43.30 -1.15
N ILE A 32 -32.33 -43.58 -0.58
CA ILE A 32 -31.68 -44.91 -0.64
C ILE A 32 -31.06 -45.24 0.72
N GLU A 33 -31.55 -46.32 1.34
CA GLU A 33 -31.04 -46.92 2.56
C GLU A 33 -29.73 -47.73 2.35
N VAL A 34 -28.77 -47.46 3.24
CA VAL A 34 -28.00 -48.37 4.13
C VAL A 34 -27.73 -49.80 3.66
N ASN A 35 -26.45 -50.19 3.66
CA ASN A 35 -25.95 -51.39 4.38
C ASN A 35 -24.41 -51.51 4.37
N GLY A 36 -23.82 -51.70 5.56
CA GLY A 36 -22.42 -52.09 5.73
C GLY A 36 -21.86 -51.64 7.08
N LYS A 37 -21.77 -52.57 8.03
CA LYS A 37 -21.44 -52.35 9.44
C LYS A 37 -20.20 -53.20 9.79
N ILE A 38 -19.51 -52.81 10.87
CA ILE A 38 -18.59 -53.60 11.74
C ILE A 38 -17.12 -53.68 11.23
N GLU A 39 -16.03 -53.46 11.98
CA GLU A 39 -15.71 -53.70 13.41
C GLU A 39 -14.51 -52.86 13.92
N ASP A 40 -14.45 -52.66 15.25
CA ASP A 40 -13.42 -52.03 16.08
C ASP A 40 -12.13 -52.87 16.26
N GLY A 41 -11.04 -52.23 16.74
CA GLY A 41 -9.89 -52.93 17.31
C GLY A 41 -8.77 -52.02 17.88
N ASP A 42 -8.90 -51.70 19.17
CA ASP A 42 -7.93 -51.39 20.27
C ASP A 42 -6.43 -51.06 19.99
N ILE A 43 -5.93 -49.91 20.45
CA ILE A 43 -5.14 -49.64 21.70
C ILE A 43 -3.74 -50.28 21.75
N ASP A 44 -2.67 -49.47 21.80
CA ASP A 44 -1.68 -49.51 22.90
C ASP A 44 -0.83 -48.23 23.01
N SER A 45 -0.51 -47.96 24.26
CA SER A 45 0.22 -46.90 24.94
C SER A 45 1.74 -47.11 24.97
N GLY A 46 2.48 -46.04 25.30
CA GLY A 46 3.91 -46.14 25.62
C GLY A 46 4.57 -44.79 25.88
N VAL A 47 4.49 -44.34 27.13
CA VAL A 47 5.26 -43.21 27.70
C VAL A 47 6.52 -43.78 28.37
N GLU A 48 7.67 -43.12 28.22
CA GLU A 48 8.69 -43.04 29.28
C GLU A 48 9.56 -41.79 29.09
N ASP A 49 9.85 -41.15 30.22
CA ASP A 49 10.41 -39.82 30.45
C ASP A 49 11.67 -40.00 31.33
N ASP A 50 12.71 -39.18 31.15
CA ASP A 50 13.84 -39.12 32.10
C ASP A 50 14.66 -37.83 31.94
N THR A 51 14.55 -36.91 32.88
CA THR A 51 15.55 -35.86 33.18
C THR A 51 15.67 -35.62 34.70
N PRO A 52 16.87 -35.30 35.24
CA PRO A 52 17.04 -34.99 36.66
C PRO A 52 17.18 -33.48 37.02
N SER A 53 16.60 -33.16 38.19
CA SER A 53 16.58 -31.95 39.07
C SER A 53 17.88 -31.13 39.22
N SER A 54 17.92 -29.81 39.53
CA SER A 54 17.47 -29.04 40.75
C SER A 54 18.04 -27.57 40.67
N PRO A 55 17.90 -26.59 41.61
CA PRO A 55 16.79 -26.16 42.52
C PRO A 55 16.55 -24.59 42.69
N SER A 56 15.30 -24.22 43.06
CA SER A 56 14.78 -23.20 44.03
C SER A 56 15.10 -21.66 44.09
N ASN A 57 14.06 -20.84 43.78
CA ASN A 57 13.40 -19.68 44.48
C ASN A 57 14.11 -18.30 44.75
N PRO A 58 13.39 -17.14 44.93
CA PRO A 58 11.92 -16.90 45.06
C PRO A 58 11.26 -15.64 44.40
N SER A 59 9.94 -15.75 44.19
CA SER A 59 8.83 -14.75 44.27
C SER A 59 8.83 -13.44 43.45
N ASN A 60 7.96 -13.41 42.41
CA ASN A 60 7.42 -12.20 41.77
C ASN A 60 5.87 -12.22 41.88
N PRO A 61 5.19 -11.05 41.99
CA PRO A 61 3.75 -10.98 42.16
C PRO A 61 2.99 -11.43 40.89
N THR A 62 1.83 -12.03 41.13
CA THR A 62 0.93 -12.73 40.21
C THR A 62 0.53 -11.93 38.97
N VAL A 63 0.93 -12.43 37.80
CA VAL A 63 0.37 -12.11 36.47
C VAL A 63 -0.89 -12.97 36.26
N PRO A 64 -2.02 -12.43 35.81
CA PRO A 64 -3.14 -13.25 35.36
C PRO A 64 -2.85 -13.81 33.96
N GLY A 65 -2.89 -15.14 33.84
CA GLY A 65 -3.22 -15.86 32.60
C GLY A 65 -2.08 -16.08 31.61
N ASN A 66 -1.51 -17.29 31.62
CA ASN A 66 -0.72 -17.85 30.53
C ASN A 66 -1.49 -17.77 29.20
N SER A 67 -1.13 -16.78 28.37
CA SER A 67 -1.28 -16.90 26.91
C SER A 67 -0.19 -17.87 26.43
N THR A 68 -0.62 -19.00 25.86
CA THR A 68 0.27 -19.89 25.12
C THR A 68 0.96 -19.09 24.03
N VAL A 69 2.29 -19.15 23.99
CA VAL A 69 3.12 -18.48 22.97
C VAL A 69 2.62 -18.90 21.59
N ALA A 70 1.98 -17.98 20.87
CA ALA A 70 1.48 -18.20 19.52
C ALA A 70 2.65 -18.53 18.59
N ASN A 71 2.43 -19.47 17.68
CA ASN A 71 3.35 -19.74 16.57
C ASN A 71 3.49 -18.44 15.75
N PRO A 72 4.70 -17.97 15.41
CA PRO A 72 4.87 -16.80 14.54
C PRO A 72 4.17 -16.94 13.18
N ASP A 73 3.83 -18.17 12.77
CA ASP A 73 3.07 -18.48 11.56
C ASP A 73 1.54 -18.61 11.78
N ASP A 74 1.02 -18.37 12.99
CA ASP A 74 -0.42 -18.39 13.25
C ASP A 74 -1.03 -17.02 12.88
N PRO A 75 -1.86 -16.93 11.83
CA PRO A 75 -2.54 -15.69 11.49
C PRO A 75 -3.64 -15.41 12.51
N ILE A 76 -4.03 -14.15 12.55
CA ILE A 76 -4.78 -13.62 13.68
C ILE A 76 -6.24 -14.07 13.60
N ASP A 77 -6.74 -14.58 14.72
CA ASP A 77 -8.03 -15.24 14.83
C ASP A 77 -9.16 -14.24 15.17
N LEU A 78 -10.03 -14.00 14.21
CA LEU A 78 -11.23 -13.14 14.34
C LEU A 78 -12.17 -13.54 15.49
N LYS A 79 -12.11 -14.79 15.95
CA LYS A 79 -12.91 -15.30 17.07
C LYS A 79 -12.27 -15.00 18.43
N THR A 80 -10.97 -14.67 18.47
CA THR A 80 -10.22 -14.44 19.73
C THR A 80 -9.55 -13.08 19.82
N ILE A 81 -9.47 -12.29 18.74
CA ILE A 81 -9.06 -10.89 18.84
C ILE A 81 -10.09 -10.14 19.70
N ASP A 82 -9.66 -9.68 20.86
CA ASP A 82 -10.34 -8.59 21.55
C ASP A 82 -10.00 -7.28 20.83
N TYR A 83 -10.93 -6.80 20.01
CA TYR A 83 -10.77 -5.58 19.21
C TYR A 83 -10.80 -4.29 20.05
N GLY A 84 -10.85 -4.42 21.38
CA GLY A 84 -10.84 -3.29 22.30
C GLY A 84 -12.15 -2.52 22.31
N ASP A 85 -13.24 -3.13 21.84
CA ASP A 85 -14.59 -2.53 21.85
C ASP A 85 -15.06 -2.25 23.29
N ASN A 86 -14.54 -3.01 24.27
CA ASN A 86 -14.81 -2.85 25.69
C ASN A 86 -13.65 -2.19 26.47
N VAL A 87 -12.60 -1.73 25.79
CA VAL A 87 -11.44 -1.13 26.46
C VAL A 87 -11.67 0.36 26.65
N ASP A 88 -11.68 0.81 27.91
CA ASP A 88 -11.68 2.22 28.24
C ASP A 88 -10.31 2.82 27.88
N MET A 89 -10.29 3.63 26.82
CA MET A 89 -9.08 4.29 26.35
C MET A 89 -8.54 5.33 27.33
N THR A 90 -9.22 5.68 28.43
CA THR A 90 -8.65 6.56 29.45
C THR A 90 -7.59 5.87 30.30
N ASP A 91 -7.67 4.55 30.46
CA ASP A 91 -6.73 3.72 31.23
C ASP A 91 -5.60 3.12 30.37
N VAL A 92 -5.71 3.20 29.04
CA VAL A 92 -4.70 2.69 28.12
C VAL A 92 -3.49 3.62 28.10
N LYS A 93 -2.28 3.07 28.14
CA LYS A 93 -1.05 3.88 28.07
C LYS A 93 -1.05 4.77 26.81
N LYS A 94 -0.60 6.02 26.95
CA LYS A 94 -0.32 6.90 25.81
C LYS A 94 0.88 6.39 25.01
N LEU A 95 0.97 6.80 23.75
CA LEU A 95 2.16 6.61 22.93
C LEU A 95 3.33 7.43 23.50
N PRO A 96 4.57 6.98 23.35
CA PRO A 96 5.72 7.61 24.01
C PRO A 96 6.02 8.99 23.41
N ALA A 97 6.73 9.85 24.16
CA ALA A 97 6.99 11.23 23.74
C ALA A 97 7.87 11.33 22.47
N ASP A 98 8.64 10.30 22.16
CA ASP A 98 9.45 10.17 20.94
C ASP A 98 8.70 9.51 19.77
N PHE A 99 7.38 9.32 19.88
CA PHE A 99 6.55 8.80 18.80
C PHE A 99 6.57 9.72 17.58
N LYS A 100 6.88 9.17 16.41
CA LYS A 100 7.02 9.93 15.17
C LYS A 100 5.65 10.28 14.61
N TRP A 101 5.11 11.42 15.01
CA TRP A 101 3.82 11.94 14.57
C TRP A 101 3.99 12.87 13.37
N GLY A 102 3.32 12.58 12.25
CA GLY A 102 3.45 13.39 11.04
C GLY A 102 2.41 13.13 9.96
N ALA A 103 2.67 13.71 8.79
CA ALA A 103 1.90 13.48 7.56
C ALA A 103 2.86 13.14 6.41
N ALA A 104 2.31 12.61 5.32
CA ALA A 104 3.07 12.18 4.15
C ALA A 104 2.55 12.78 2.83
N THR A 105 3.47 12.93 1.87
CA THR A 105 3.25 13.32 0.46
C THR A 105 4.30 12.66 -0.44
N ALA A 106 4.10 12.76 -1.77
CA ALA A 106 5.04 12.28 -2.78
C ALA A 106 5.26 13.32 -3.89
N ALA A 107 6.49 13.39 -4.40
CA ALA A 107 6.99 14.43 -5.29
C ALA A 107 6.08 14.66 -6.50
N TYR A 108 5.87 13.64 -7.34
CA TYR A 108 5.03 13.76 -8.54
C TYR A 108 3.59 14.19 -8.21
N GLN A 109 3.06 13.80 -7.05
CA GLN A 109 1.68 14.08 -6.67
C GLN A 109 1.46 15.52 -6.21
N ILE A 110 2.50 16.20 -5.70
CA ILE A 110 2.36 17.52 -5.06
C ILE A 110 3.23 18.64 -5.63
N GLU A 111 4.39 18.33 -6.22
CA GLU A 111 5.39 19.35 -6.55
C GLU A 111 4.94 20.25 -7.70
N GLY A 112 4.50 19.66 -8.81
CA GLY A 112 4.31 20.39 -10.07
C GLY A 112 5.66 20.80 -10.65
N ALA A 113 5.68 21.92 -11.40
CA ALA A 113 6.89 22.48 -11.99
C ALA A 113 7.68 21.40 -12.75
N TRP A 114 6.96 20.59 -13.53
CA TRP A 114 7.45 19.31 -14.03
C TRP A 114 8.62 19.46 -15.00
N ASN A 115 8.67 20.56 -15.75
CA ASN A 115 9.73 20.87 -16.71
C ASN A 115 10.48 22.18 -16.38
N GLU A 116 10.37 22.62 -15.12
CA GLU A 116 11.03 23.84 -14.64
C GLU A 116 12.31 23.52 -13.87
N GLY A 117 13.16 24.54 -13.71
CA GLY A 117 14.40 24.45 -12.93
C GLY A 117 15.35 23.33 -13.38
N GLY A 118 15.32 22.96 -14.67
CA GLY A 118 16.17 21.91 -15.24
C GLY A 118 15.74 20.47 -14.94
N ARG A 119 14.56 20.23 -14.34
CA ARG A 119 14.02 18.88 -14.12
C ARG A 119 13.85 18.12 -15.44
N GLY A 120 14.27 16.86 -15.43
CA GLY A 120 14.00 15.92 -16.53
C GLY A 120 12.65 15.22 -16.37
N GLU A 121 12.19 14.63 -17.46
CA GLU A 121 10.93 13.88 -17.52
C GLU A 121 11.01 12.60 -16.67
N SER A 122 9.97 12.32 -15.88
CA SER A 122 9.75 11.04 -15.23
C SER A 122 8.85 10.12 -16.08
N VAL A 123 8.80 8.84 -15.74
CA VAL A 123 7.83 7.92 -16.34
C VAL A 123 6.39 8.41 -16.16
N TRP A 124 6.05 9.06 -15.05
CA TRP A 124 4.69 9.56 -14.84
C TRP A 124 4.37 10.77 -15.72
N ASP A 125 5.33 11.67 -15.93
CA ASP A 125 5.18 12.77 -16.92
C ASP A 125 4.90 12.19 -18.31
N HIS A 126 5.83 11.37 -18.82
CA HIS A 126 5.75 10.81 -20.18
C HIS A 126 4.44 10.06 -20.41
N PHE A 127 4.08 9.17 -19.50
CA PHE A 127 2.93 8.30 -19.68
C PHE A 127 1.59 9.03 -19.49
N THR A 128 1.50 10.04 -18.62
CA THR A 128 0.26 10.83 -18.50
C THR A 128 0.09 11.85 -19.63
N HIS A 129 1.18 12.31 -20.26
CA HIS A 129 1.13 13.14 -21.46
C HIS A 129 0.72 12.33 -22.70
N GLU A 130 1.39 11.20 -22.94
CA GLU A 130 1.12 10.35 -24.12
C GLU A 130 -0.20 9.58 -23.99
N TYR A 131 -0.50 9.10 -22.78
CA TYR A 131 -1.70 8.30 -22.50
C TYR A 131 -2.60 8.98 -21.48
N SER A 132 -2.92 10.26 -21.68
CA SER A 132 -3.82 11.01 -20.81
C SER A 132 -5.17 10.31 -20.59
N GLU A 133 -5.64 9.54 -21.58
CA GLU A 133 -6.86 8.72 -21.45
C GLU A 133 -6.74 7.62 -20.40
N ASN A 134 -5.54 7.23 -19.95
CA ASN A 134 -5.32 6.27 -18.86
C ASN A 134 -5.58 6.87 -17.47
N VAL A 135 -5.74 8.18 -17.36
CA VAL A 135 -6.21 8.86 -16.15
C VAL A 135 -7.73 8.97 -16.22
N GLU A 136 -8.42 8.39 -15.25
CA GLU A 136 -9.88 8.20 -15.19
C GLU A 136 -10.68 9.49 -15.06
N SER A 137 -10.06 10.54 -14.52
CA SER A 137 -10.72 11.78 -14.16
C SER A 137 -9.94 13.00 -14.62
N GLY A 138 -10.57 14.16 -14.51
CA GLY A 138 -10.01 15.42 -14.99
C GLY A 138 -10.80 16.04 -16.13
N ASN A 139 -10.82 17.37 -16.14
CA ASN A 139 -11.44 18.13 -17.22
C ASN A 139 -10.50 18.20 -18.43
N ARG A 140 -10.69 17.32 -19.43
CA ARG A 140 -9.88 17.24 -20.66
C ARG A 140 -9.74 18.56 -21.47
N SER A 141 -10.48 19.62 -21.12
CA SER A 141 -10.27 20.98 -21.68
C SER A 141 -9.22 21.81 -20.93
N ILE A 142 -8.66 21.28 -19.85
CA ILE A 142 -7.64 21.88 -18.99
C ILE A 142 -6.40 20.98 -19.01
N ASP A 143 -5.31 21.50 -19.56
CA ASP A 143 -4.10 20.73 -19.90
C ASP A 143 -3.48 20.01 -18.69
N PHE A 144 -3.52 20.62 -17.49
CA PHE A 144 -2.93 20.02 -16.29
C PHE A 144 -3.84 19.03 -15.56
N SER A 145 -5.11 18.88 -15.97
CA SER A 145 -6.12 18.18 -15.13
C SER A 145 -5.98 16.65 -15.12
N THR A 146 -5.06 16.11 -15.93
CA THR A 146 -4.90 14.67 -16.16
C THR A 146 -3.44 14.23 -16.02
N ASN A 147 -2.60 15.06 -15.39
CA ASN A 147 -1.18 14.83 -15.16
C ASN A 147 -0.73 15.61 -13.90
N GLY A 148 0.51 15.39 -13.48
CA GLY A 148 1.16 16.07 -12.36
C GLY A 148 1.82 17.41 -12.70
N ASP A 149 1.56 18.01 -13.87
CA ASP A 149 2.30 19.18 -14.36
C ASP A 149 2.26 20.36 -13.37
N ARG A 150 1.06 20.62 -12.85
CA ARG A 150 0.80 21.66 -11.85
C ARG A 150 0.71 21.06 -10.45
N ALA A 151 0.06 19.90 -10.29
CA ALA A 151 -0.15 19.25 -9.01
C ALA A 151 -0.67 20.23 -7.94
N CYS A 152 -0.01 20.30 -6.77
CA CYS A 152 -0.29 21.27 -5.71
C CYS A 152 0.61 22.50 -5.78
N ASN A 153 1.47 22.58 -6.79
CA ASN A 153 2.55 23.57 -6.94
C ASN A 153 3.41 23.71 -5.68
N SER A 154 3.68 22.60 -5.00
CA SER A 154 4.48 22.62 -3.75
C SER A 154 5.94 22.95 -4.00
N TYR A 155 6.41 22.87 -5.26
CA TYR A 155 7.73 23.38 -5.65
C TYR A 155 7.91 24.86 -5.28
N GLU A 156 6.86 25.67 -5.47
CA GLU A 156 6.85 27.09 -5.10
C GLU A 156 6.16 27.36 -3.76
N LEU A 157 5.25 26.47 -3.32
CA LEU A 157 4.33 26.70 -2.20
C LEU A 157 4.60 25.82 -0.98
N PHE A 158 5.77 25.21 -0.85
CA PHE A 158 6.10 24.35 0.29
C PHE A 158 6.01 25.07 1.65
N GLU A 159 6.18 26.40 1.69
CA GLU A 159 5.95 27.18 2.92
C GLU A 159 4.48 27.12 3.41
N GLU A 160 3.52 27.05 2.48
CA GLU A 160 2.10 26.90 2.80
C GLU A 160 1.80 25.49 3.34
N ASP A 161 2.47 24.47 2.81
CA ASP A 161 2.34 23.09 3.30
C ASP A 161 2.85 22.96 4.75
N ILE A 162 3.91 23.70 5.10
CA ILE A 162 4.45 23.76 6.47
C ILE A 162 3.46 24.38 7.44
N LYS A 163 2.64 25.34 7.00
CA LYS A 163 1.54 25.87 7.83
C LYS A 163 0.53 24.77 8.14
N MET A 164 0.23 23.87 7.20
CA MET A 164 -0.67 22.73 7.43
C MET A 164 -0.08 21.71 8.40
N LEU A 165 1.22 21.41 8.29
CA LEU A 165 1.92 20.56 9.25
C LEU A 165 1.81 21.10 10.68
N LYS A 166 1.93 22.43 10.85
CA LYS A 166 1.76 23.08 12.16
C LYS A 166 0.33 22.96 12.71
N VAL A 167 -0.71 23.01 11.85
CA VAL A 167 -2.10 22.79 12.28
C VAL A 167 -2.26 21.39 12.90
N MET A 168 -1.65 20.38 12.28
CA MET A 168 -1.66 18.99 12.77
C MET A 168 -0.74 18.76 14.00
N ASN A 169 0.00 19.78 14.45
CA ASN A 169 1.08 19.62 15.42
C ASN A 169 2.10 18.54 15.01
N ALA A 170 2.34 18.38 13.70
CA ALA A 170 3.27 17.39 13.17
C ALA A 170 4.69 17.63 13.70
N LYS A 171 5.38 16.54 14.02
CA LYS A 171 6.80 16.50 14.41
C LYS A 171 7.69 15.95 13.31
N TYR A 172 7.08 15.25 12.35
CA TYR A 172 7.75 14.68 11.20
C TYR A 172 6.99 15.03 9.93
N TYR A 173 7.71 15.20 8.83
CA TYR A 173 7.13 15.25 7.50
C TYR A 173 7.80 14.23 6.61
N ARG A 174 7.00 13.28 6.11
CA ARG A 174 7.46 12.31 5.13
C ARG A 174 7.20 12.85 3.73
N PHE A 175 8.25 13.10 2.97
CA PHE A 175 8.16 13.51 1.57
C PHE A 175 9.14 12.70 0.73
N SER A 176 8.95 12.66 -0.59
CA SER A 176 9.90 12.04 -1.50
C SER A 176 10.72 13.06 -2.28
N ILE A 177 11.93 12.65 -2.70
CA ILE A 177 12.74 13.41 -3.64
C ILE A 177 12.44 12.91 -5.06
N SER A 178 12.21 13.82 -6.00
CA SER A 178 12.07 13.51 -7.43
C SER A 178 13.44 13.23 -8.01
N TRP A 179 13.68 11.97 -8.40
CA TRP A 179 14.96 11.58 -9.00
C TRP A 179 15.20 12.34 -10.30
N SER A 180 14.19 12.48 -11.16
CA SER A 180 14.33 13.22 -12.42
C SER A 180 14.55 14.72 -12.23
N ARG A 181 14.18 15.28 -11.07
CA ARG A 181 14.52 16.66 -10.70
C ARG A 181 16.00 16.83 -10.36
N ILE A 182 16.61 15.85 -9.69
CA ILE A 182 18.03 15.89 -9.31
C ILE A 182 18.94 15.50 -10.47
N PHE A 183 18.64 14.39 -11.16
CA PHE A 183 19.39 13.91 -12.31
C PHE A 183 18.42 13.76 -13.50
N PRO A 184 18.35 14.76 -14.39
CA PRO A 184 17.40 14.79 -15.51
C PRO A 184 17.50 13.58 -16.45
N GLU A 185 18.72 13.12 -16.71
CA GLU A 185 19.00 11.90 -17.50
C GLU A 185 18.99 10.62 -16.65
N GLY A 186 18.64 10.74 -15.37
CA GLY A 186 18.59 9.70 -14.34
C GLY A 186 19.93 9.16 -13.86
N VAL A 187 20.99 9.24 -14.67
CA VAL A 187 22.31 8.72 -14.31
C VAL A 187 23.01 9.69 -13.34
N ALA A 188 23.23 9.23 -12.11
CA ALA A 188 24.04 9.94 -11.13
C ALA A 188 25.52 9.60 -11.32
N GLU A 189 26.27 10.49 -11.96
CA GLU A 189 27.69 10.35 -12.27
C GLU A 189 28.51 11.53 -11.72
N LYS A 190 29.81 11.29 -11.51
CA LYS A 190 30.79 12.31 -11.13
C LYS A 190 31.68 12.66 -12.33
N ASP A 191 32.10 13.92 -12.43
CA ASP A 191 33.13 14.37 -13.38
C ASP A 191 34.53 13.82 -13.00
N GLU A 192 35.54 14.16 -13.81
CA GLU A 192 36.93 13.72 -13.57
C GLU A 192 37.51 14.28 -12.27
N GLU A 193 36.97 15.40 -11.79
CA GLU A 193 37.32 16.08 -10.54
C GLU A 193 36.57 15.50 -9.32
N GLY A 194 35.58 14.62 -9.53
CA GLY A 194 34.79 13.98 -8.48
C GLY A 194 33.55 14.78 -8.04
N ASN A 195 33.12 15.79 -8.78
CA ASN A 195 31.88 16.52 -8.53
C ASN A 195 30.71 15.83 -9.22
N TRP A 196 29.56 15.78 -8.56
CA TRP A 196 28.34 15.23 -9.15
C TRP A 196 27.83 16.09 -10.31
N LEU A 197 27.47 15.45 -11.42
CA LEU A 197 26.80 16.08 -12.56
C LEU A 197 25.30 16.24 -12.26
N VAL A 198 24.99 17.13 -11.32
CA VAL A 198 23.65 17.30 -10.77
C VAL A 198 22.94 18.54 -11.32
N ASN A 199 21.61 18.47 -11.40
CA ASN A 199 20.78 19.67 -11.51
C ASN A 199 20.74 20.42 -10.17
N GLU A 200 21.58 21.43 -10.03
CA GLU A 200 21.76 22.16 -8.77
C GLU A 200 20.51 22.90 -8.30
N GLU A 201 19.69 23.43 -9.21
CA GLU A 201 18.45 24.12 -8.85
C GLU A 201 17.45 23.14 -8.22
N GLY A 202 17.28 21.97 -8.85
CA GLY A 202 16.47 20.88 -8.31
C GLY A 202 16.95 20.38 -6.96
N ALA A 203 18.27 20.31 -6.75
CA ALA A 203 18.85 19.93 -5.46
C ALA A 203 18.64 21.00 -4.38
N GLN A 204 18.78 22.28 -4.75
CA GLN A 204 18.60 23.40 -3.83
C GLN A 204 17.15 23.51 -3.34
N TYR A 205 16.15 23.13 -4.15
CA TYR A 205 14.75 23.05 -3.68
C TYR A 205 14.61 22.16 -2.45
N TYR A 206 15.23 20.96 -2.44
CA TYR A 206 15.15 20.06 -1.29
C TYR A 206 15.99 20.55 -0.11
N ASP A 207 17.13 21.23 -0.33
CA ASP A 207 17.82 21.93 0.76
C ASP A 207 16.90 22.92 1.45
N ASN A 208 16.24 23.78 0.66
CA ASN A 208 15.33 24.80 1.18
C ASN A 208 14.18 24.16 1.96
N LEU A 209 13.55 23.11 1.41
CA LEU A 209 12.49 22.35 2.08
C LEU A 209 12.97 21.73 3.40
N ILE A 210 14.14 21.09 3.41
CA ILE A 210 14.70 20.47 4.61
C ILE A 210 15.01 21.51 5.67
N ASP A 211 15.65 22.61 5.28
CA ASP A 211 16.04 23.68 6.20
C ASP A 211 14.81 24.32 6.84
N ILE A 212 13.79 24.67 6.05
CA ILE A 212 12.57 25.27 6.60
C ILE A 212 11.79 24.30 7.49
N LEU A 213 11.82 22.99 7.23
CA LEU A 213 11.20 22.00 8.14
C LEU A 213 11.90 22.03 9.50
N ILE A 214 13.23 22.01 9.50
CA ILE A 214 14.05 22.04 10.72
C ILE A 214 13.87 23.36 11.48
N GLU A 215 13.85 24.50 10.77
CA GLU A 215 13.56 25.82 11.36
C GLU A 215 12.19 25.89 12.05
N ASN A 216 11.27 24.99 11.67
CA ASN A 216 9.92 24.90 12.22
C ASN A 216 9.73 23.68 13.16
N ASP A 217 10.83 23.10 13.66
CA ASP A 217 10.83 21.95 14.58
C ASP A 217 10.13 20.70 14.01
N ILE A 218 10.17 20.53 12.68
CA ILE A 218 9.64 19.37 11.96
C ILE A 218 10.82 18.57 11.40
N THR A 219 10.90 17.30 11.78
CA THR A 219 11.99 16.40 11.35
C THR A 219 11.69 15.82 9.96
N PRO A 220 12.62 15.95 8.98
CA PRO A 220 12.45 15.34 7.67
C PRO A 220 12.53 13.81 7.74
N PHE A 221 11.61 13.15 7.04
CA PHE A 221 11.58 11.70 6.84
C PHE A 221 11.54 11.41 5.34
N VAL A 222 12.70 11.18 4.73
CA VAL A 222 12.86 11.29 3.28
C VAL A 222 12.71 9.95 2.59
N THR A 223 11.85 9.90 1.57
CA THR A 223 11.72 8.77 0.64
C THR A 223 12.53 9.04 -0.62
N LEU A 224 13.49 8.19 -0.95
CA LEU A 224 14.37 8.38 -2.11
C LEU A 224 13.66 8.08 -3.43
N TYR A 225 12.77 7.08 -3.44
CA TYR A 225 12.03 6.69 -4.64
C TYR A 225 10.56 6.41 -4.34
N HIS A 226 9.68 7.16 -5.00
CA HIS A 226 8.23 7.03 -4.94
C HIS A 226 7.64 7.01 -6.36
N TRP A 227 7.96 5.96 -7.11
CA TRP A 227 7.44 5.66 -8.48
C TRP A 227 7.91 6.63 -9.59
N ASP A 228 8.53 7.75 -9.21
CA ASP A 228 9.00 8.82 -10.08
C ASP A 228 10.36 8.49 -10.75
N LEU A 229 10.43 7.38 -11.51
CA LEU A 229 11.63 6.98 -12.23
C LEU A 229 11.92 7.98 -13.37
N PRO A 230 13.17 8.45 -13.57
CA PRO A 230 13.52 9.25 -14.74
C PRO A 230 13.23 8.47 -16.04
N TYR A 231 12.46 9.06 -16.95
CA TYR A 231 12.07 8.41 -18.20
C TYR A 231 13.29 8.06 -19.06
N ALA A 232 14.35 8.86 -18.99
CA ALA A 232 15.63 8.57 -19.65
C ALA A 232 16.19 7.18 -19.31
N LEU A 233 16.01 6.66 -18.08
CA LEU A 233 16.43 5.30 -17.72
C LEU A 233 15.47 4.23 -18.26
N HIS A 234 14.18 4.55 -18.32
CA HIS A 234 13.18 3.70 -18.97
C HIS A 234 13.45 3.55 -20.47
N GLU A 235 13.80 4.63 -21.17
CA GLU A 235 14.16 4.60 -22.59
C GLU A 235 15.53 3.95 -22.82
N LYS A 236 16.53 4.24 -21.97
CA LYS A 236 17.90 3.73 -22.13
C LYS A 236 17.98 2.22 -21.99
N TYR A 237 17.24 1.64 -21.03
CA TYR A 237 17.30 0.20 -20.78
C TYR A 237 16.04 -0.46 -20.19
N GLY A 238 14.94 0.26 -20.00
CA GLY A 238 13.68 -0.29 -19.48
C GLY A 238 13.49 -0.16 -17.97
N GLY A 239 14.23 0.75 -17.33
CA GLY A 239 14.01 1.11 -15.92
C GLY A 239 14.19 -0.07 -14.98
N TRP A 240 13.26 -0.28 -14.05
CA TRP A 240 13.38 -1.33 -13.03
C TRP A 240 13.39 -2.77 -13.57
N LEU A 241 13.05 -2.99 -14.84
CA LEU A 241 13.24 -4.30 -15.46
C LEU A 241 14.72 -4.61 -15.74
N ASP A 242 15.59 -3.61 -15.76
CA ASP A 242 17.02 -3.81 -16.02
C ASP A 242 17.86 -3.82 -14.73
N TYR A 243 18.82 -4.75 -14.66
CA TYR A 243 19.75 -4.84 -13.54
C TYR A 243 20.59 -3.57 -13.32
N ARG A 244 20.79 -2.73 -14.34
CA ARG A 244 21.54 -1.47 -14.25
C ARG A 244 20.87 -0.44 -13.35
N SER A 245 19.53 -0.43 -13.27
CA SER A 245 18.78 0.45 -12.35
C SER A 245 19.22 0.31 -10.91
N GLN A 246 19.65 -0.89 -10.50
CA GLN A 246 20.12 -1.15 -9.14
C GLN A 246 21.34 -0.29 -8.78
N TYR A 247 22.20 -0.01 -9.76
CA TYR A 247 23.44 0.77 -9.59
C TYR A 247 23.17 2.26 -9.75
N ASP A 248 22.39 2.65 -10.75
CA ASP A 248 22.01 4.06 -10.96
C ASP A 248 21.23 4.59 -9.75
N PHE A 249 20.32 3.78 -9.19
CA PHE A 249 19.61 4.14 -7.96
C PHE A 249 20.54 4.27 -6.75
N ALA A 250 21.54 3.38 -6.62
CA ALA A 250 22.50 3.45 -5.52
C ALA A 250 23.40 4.69 -5.60
N ASN A 251 23.79 5.11 -6.81
CA ASN A 251 24.56 6.34 -7.02
C ASN A 251 23.71 7.59 -6.74
N TYR A 252 22.45 7.61 -7.18
CA TYR A 252 21.51 8.67 -6.84
C TYR A 252 21.26 8.75 -5.32
N ALA A 253 21.11 7.62 -4.65
CA ALA A 253 21.00 7.56 -3.20
C ALA A 253 22.29 8.08 -2.52
N GLU A 254 23.47 7.73 -3.05
CA GLU A 254 24.75 8.26 -2.56
C GLU A 254 24.79 9.78 -2.57
N TYR A 255 24.39 10.39 -3.69
CA TYR A 255 24.27 11.85 -3.79
C TYR A 255 23.36 12.43 -2.70
N CYS A 256 22.17 11.84 -2.51
CA CYS A 256 21.21 12.31 -1.51
C CYS A 256 21.77 12.20 -0.08
N PHE A 257 22.48 11.12 0.23
CA PHE A 257 23.13 10.95 1.54
C PHE A 257 24.27 11.94 1.74
N GLU A 258 25.07 12.20 0.70
CA GLU A 258 26.17 13.15 0.73
C GLU A 258 25.67 14.58 0.96
N ARG A 259 24.61 15.00 0.25
CA ARG A 259 24.09 16.37 0.31
C ARG A 259 23.22 16.67 1.53
N TYR A 260 22.30 15.76 1.85
CA TYR A 260 21.24 16.03 2.83
C TYR A 260 21.42 15.27 4.14
N GLY A 261 22.30 14.27 4.19
CA GLY A 261 22.42 13.38 5.35
C GLY A 261 23.03 14.00 6.61
N ASP A 262 23.55 15.22 6.52
CA ASP A 262 23.91 16.04 7.68
C ASP A 262 22.66 16.42 8.50
N ARG A 263 21.54 16.70 7.82
CA ARG A 263 20.24 17.12 8.38
C ARG A 263 19.19 16.01 8.41
N VAL A 264 19.16 15.13 7.40
CA VAL A 264 18.19 14.03 7.28
C VAL A 264 18.68 12.78 8.02
N LYS A 265 17.86 12.28 8.95
CA LYS A 265 18.18 11.12 9.80
C LYS A 265 17.24 9.93 9.64
N ASN A 266 16.19 10.05 8.81
CA ASN A 266 15.24 8.98 8.56
C ASN A 266 15.09 8.83 7.05
N TRP A 267 15.59 7.73 6.51
CA TRP A 267 15.60 7.43 5.08
C TRP A 267 14.71 6.23 4.77
N ILE A 268 13.85 6.37 3.78
CA ILE A 268 13.14 5.29 3.10
C ILE A 268 13.74 5.18 1.71
N THR A 269 14.26 4.02 1.32
CA THR A 269 14.78 3.86 -0.04
C THR A 269 13.65 3.87 -1.07
N ILE A 270 12.64 3.03 -0.86
CA ILE A 270 11.61 2.71 -1.85
C ILE A 270 10.27 2.68 -1.15
N ASN A 271 9.29 3.33 -1.77
CA ASN A 271 7.88 3.24 -1.39
C ASN A 271 7.14 2.23 -2.27
N GLU A 272 6.34 1.39 -1.63
CA GLU A 272 5.37 0.47 -2.25
C GLU A 272 5.92 -0.28 -3.49
N PRO A 273 6.97 -1.11 -3.32
CA PRO A 273 7.54 -1.83 -4.44
C PRO A 273 6.53 -2.77 -5.11
N TRP A 274 5.53 -3.27 -4.38
CA TRP A 274 4.47 -4.09 -4.95
C TRP A 274 3.63 -3.29 -5.95
N VAL A 275 3.16 -2.09 -5.58
CA VAL A 275 2.35 -1.26 -6.50
C VAL A 275 3.16 -0.90 -7.74
N ASN A 276 4.41 -0.46 -7.56
CA ASN A 276 5.25 -0.10 -8.69
C ASN A 276 5.44 -1.26 -9.67
N CYS A 277 5.79 -2.44 -9.17
CA CYS A 277 6.10 -3.58 -10.02
C CYS A 277 4.86 -4.30 -10.55
N VAL A 278 3.88 -4.58 -9.69
CA VAL A 278 2.68 -5.34 -10.08
C VAL A 278 1.71 -4.46 -10.85
N SER A 279 1.35 -3.28 -10.33
CA SER A 279 0.41 -2.39 -11.02
C SER A 279 1.03 -1.74 -12.27
N GLY A 280 2.34 -1.48 -12.27
CA GLY A 280 3.05 -0.87 -13.40
C GLY A 280 3.44 -1.83 -14.52
N TYR A 281 3.74 -3.10 -14.22
CA TYR A 281 4.24 -4.08 -15.20
C TYR A 281 3.37 -5.32 -15.44
N ARG A 282 2.28 -5.50 -14.68
CA ARG A 282 1.31 -6.60 -14.89
C ARG A 282 -0.12 -6.10 -15.13
N LEU A 283 -0.62 -5.24 -14.25
CA LEU A 283 -2.04 -4.83 -14.21
C LEU A 283 -2.36 -3.56 -15.01
N GLY A 284 -1.39 -2.98 -15.71
CA GLY A 284 -1.60 -1.75 -16.48
C GLY A 284 -2.81 -1.81 -17.44
N PRO A 285 -3.34 -0.65 -17.85
CA PRO A 285 -2.93 0.69 -17.49
C PRO A 285 -3.55 1.14 -16.15
N GLY A 286 -2.85 2.04 -15.46
CA GLY A 286 -3.23 2.57 -14.16
C GLY A 286 -2.03 3.16 -13.44
N LYS A 287 -0.91 2.42 -13.38
CA LYS A 287 0.37 2.92 -12.88
C LYS A 287 1.42 2.93 -13.98
N ALA A 288 2.17 4.03 -14.12
CA ALA A 288 3.28 4.09 -15.08
C ALA A 288 4.28 2.95 -14.80
N PRO A 289 4.85 2.28 -15.82
CA PRO A 289 4.83 2.61 -17.24
C PRO A 289 3.66 2.00 -18.06
N TYR A 290 2.53 1.68 -17.42
CA TYR A 290 1.33 1.13 -18.07
C TYR A 290 1.58 -0.17 -18.85
N ARG A 291 2.54 -0.99 -18.44
CA ARG A 291 2.80 -2.28 -19.09
C ARG A 291 1.83 -3.31 -18.52
N CYS A 292 1.19 -4.08 -19.42
CA CYS A 292 0.15 -5.03 -19.03
C CYS A 292 0.33 -6.37 -19.72
N THR A 293 0.09 -7.45 -18.99
CA THR A 293 0.02 -8.81 -19.54
C THR A 293 -1.30 -9.52 -19.22
N ALA A 294 -2.08 -8.96 -18.30
CA ALA A 294 -3.44 -9.38 -18.04
C ALA A 294 -4.41 -8.72 -19.05
N GLU A 295 -5.46 -9.43 -19.46
CA GLU A 295 -6.62 -8.81 -20.14
C GLU A 295 -7.14 -7.70 -19.22
N PRO A 296 -7.05 -6.42 -19.62
CA PRO A 296 -7.29 -5.35 -18.67
C PRO A 296 -8.79 -5.26 -18.37
N SER A 297 -9.15 -5.50 -17.10
CA SER A 297 -10.54 -5.64 -16.64
C SER A 297 -11.41 -4.38 -16.89
N ARG A 298 -10.79 -3.22 -17.08
CA ARG A 298 -11.44 -1.92 -17.29
C ARG A 298 -11.87 -1.64 -18.75
N PHE A 299 -11.61 -2.55 -19.68
CA PHE A 299 -11.76 -2.31 -21.13
C PHE A 299 -13.04 -2.86 -21.74
N THR A 300 -13.92 -3.43 -20.92
CA THR A 300 -15.12 -4.14 -21.40
C THR A 300 -16.28 -3.22 -21.79
N ASN A 301 -16.19 -1.91 -21.51
CA ASN A 301 -17.11 -0.89 -22.02
C ASN A 301 -16.33 0.20 -22.77
N ALA A 302 -16.88 0.66 -23.89
CA ALA A 302 -16.26 1.52 -24.90
C ALA A 302 -15.98 2.99 -24.48
N THR A 303 -15.52 3.20 -23.23
CA THR A 303 -14.87 4.43 -22.74
C THR A 303 -13.45 4.12 -22.23
N ALA A 304 -12.83 3.09 -22.80
CA ALA A 304 -11.63 2.42 -22.32
C ALA A 304 -10.37 3.30 -22.44
N LEU A 305 -9.58 3.33 -21.36
CA LEU A 305 -8.19 3.78 -21.30
C LEU A 305 -7.44 3.27 -22.56
N SER A 306 -6.48 3.99 -23.15
CA SER A 306 -5.89 3.61 -24.46
C SER A 306 -4.83 2.49 -24.40
N GLY A 307 -4.74 1.76 -23.29
CA GLY A 307 -4.37 0.34 -23.35
C GLY A 307 -3.20 -0.04 -22.49
N CYS A 308 -2.09 -0.35 -23.12
CA CYS A 308 -0.89 -0.79 -22.43
C CYS A 308 0.29 -0.27 -23.23
N SER A 309 1.34 0.17 -22.54
CA SER A 309 2.52 0.65 -23.24
C SER A 309 3.39 -0.51 -23.73
N TYR A 310 3.91 -0.34 -24.93
CA TYR A 310 4.98 -1.15 -25.51
C TYR A 310 6.33 -0.44 -25.38
N GLU A 311 6.33 0.85 -25.06
CA GLU A 311 7.53 1.69 -24.94
C GLU A 311 8.39 1.19 -23.79
N ILE A 312 9.62 0.82 -24.15
CA ILE A 312 10.65 0.35 -23.23
C ILE A 312 11.98 0.34 -23.98
N GLY A 313 13.05 0.69 -23.27
CA GLY A 313 14.41 0.49 -23.77
C GLY A 313 14.81 -0.98 -23.95
N PRO A 314 16.01 -1.23 -24.50
CA PRO A 314 16.58 -2.58 -24.54
C PRO A 314 16.93 -3.06 -23.12
N THR A 315 16.41 -4.22 -22.71
CA THR A 315 16.41 -4.64 -21.29
C THR A 315 17.17 -5.93 -21.06
N LYS A 316 17.94 -5.98 -19.98
CA LYS A 316 18.53 -7.18 -19.39
C LYS A 316 18.09 -7.36 -17.95
N TYR A 317 17.34 -8.42 -17.66
CA TYR A 317 16.89 -8.71 -16.30
C TYR A 317 18.05 -8.93 -15.33
N THR A 318 19.11 -9.59 -15.78
CA THR A 318 20.38 -9.77 -15.05
C THR A 318 21.57 -9.46 -15.96
N LYS A 319 22.77 -9.31 -15.39
CA LYS A 319 23.99 -9.04 -16.16
C LYS A 319 24.25 -10.06 -17.28
N ASP A 320 23.93 -11.32 -17.01
CA ASP A 320 24.18 -12.45 -17.91
C ASP A 320 22.95 -12.84 -18.75
N SER A 321 21.81 -12.17 -18.56
CA SER A 321 20.61 -12.38 -19.36
C SER A 321 20.78 -11.87 -20.80
N GLU A 322 20.04 -12.48 -21.73
CA GLU A 322 19.92 -11.99 -23.10
C GLU A 322 19.28 -10.60 -23.10
N GLU A 323 19.77 -9.72 -23.98
CA GLU A 323 19.16 -8.40 -24.16
C GLU A 323 17.86 -8.54 -24.94
N LEU A 324 16.77 -8.12 -24.30
CA LEU A 324 15.47 -8.02 -24.94
C LEU A 324 15.40 -6.74 -25.77
N PRO A 325 14.75 -6.76 -26.95
CA PRO A 325 14.68 -5.60 -27.84
C PRO A 325 13.83 -4.49 -27.22
N LYS A 326 14.11 -3.24 -27.62
CA LYS A 326 13.27 -2.08 -27.32
C LYS A 326 11.88 -2.17 -27.96
N ASP A 327 10.92 -1.41 -27.44
CA ASP A 327 9.56 -1.25 -27.97
C ASP A 327 8.80 -2.59 -28.13
N ARG A 328 9.06 -3.51 -27.20
CA ARG A 328 8.53 -4.88 -27.25
C ARG A 328 7.26 -5.05 -26.42
N ALA A 329 6.46 -6.05 -26.80
CA ALA A 329 5.31 -6.48 -26.02
C ALA A 329 5.70 -6.84 -24.58
N PRO A 330 4.85 -6.51 -23.58
CA PRO A 330 5.02 -6.95 -22.20
C PRO A 330 5.17 -8.47 -22.08
N GLN A 331 6.09 -8.91 -21.22
CA GLN A 331 6.34 -10.33 -20.95
C GLN A 331 5.74 -10.76 -19.61
N LYS A 332 5.34 -12.04 -19.53
CA LYS A 332 4.64 -12.65 -18.38
C LYS A 332 5.26 -12.36 -17.01
N LEU A 333 6.59 -12.26 -16.90
CA LEU A 333 7.33 -12.16 -15.63
C LEU A 333 7.95 -10.78 -15.41
N GLU A 334 7.51 -9.74 -16.12
CA GLU A 334 8.08 -8.39 -15.95
C GLU A 334 7.89 -7.87 -14.52
N ASP A 335 6.72 -8.03 -13.91
CA ASP A 335 6.48 -7.66 -12.51
C ASP A 335 7.44 -8.39 -11.56
N VAL A 336 7.67 -9.69 -11.79
CA VAL A 336 8.60 -10.51 -10.99
C VAL A 336 10.04 -10.00 -11.10
N TRP A 337 10.50 -9.66 -12.32
CA TRP A 337 11.85 -9.13 -12.53
C TRP A 337 12.01 -7.69 -12.02
N CYS A 338 10.99 -6.85 -12.17
CA CYS A 338 10.95 -5.55 -11.52
C CYS A 338 11.11 -5.71 -10.01
N SER A 339 10.35 -6.62 -9.41
CA SER A 339 10.37 -6.90 -7.96
C SER A 339 11.75 -7.33 -7.47
N HIS A 340 12.42 -8.19 -8.25
CA HIS A 340 13.77 -8.65 -7.92
C HIS A 340 14.79 -7.51 -7.99
N ASN A 341 14.78 -6.73 -9.07
CA ASN A 341 15.72 -5.62 -9.26
C ASN A 341 15.50 -4.48 -8.26
N ILE A 342 14.24 -4.15 -7.94
CA ILE A 342 13.94 -3.05 -7.00
C ILE A 342 14.41 -3.38 -5.58
N LEU A 343 14.28 -4.64 -5.14
CA LEU A 343 14.82 -5.13 -3.87
C LEU A 343 16.36 -5.07 -3.82
N LEU A 344 17.01 -5.44 -4.94
CA LEU A 344 18.46 -5.33 -5.07
C LEU A 344 18.96 -3.88 -5.13
N GLY A 345 18.16 -2.96 -5.67
CA GLY A 345 18.39 -1.52 -5.63
C GLY A 345 18.33 -0.98 -4.19
N HIS A 346 17.30 -1.37 -3.43
CA HIS A 346 17.20 -1.07 -1.99
C HIS A 346 18.45 -1.51 -1.23
N ALA A 347 18.85 -2.78 -1.39
CA ALA A 347 19.97 -3.35 -0.66
C ALA A 347 21.31 -2.66 -1.01
N ARG A 348 21.51 -2.25 -2.27
CA ARG A 348 22.68 -1.48 -2.69
C ARG A 348 22.71 -0.07 -2.09
N ALA A 349 21.59 0.65 -2.11
CA ALA A 349 21.50 1.97 -1.48
C ALA A 349 21.79 1.90 0.03
N VAL A 350 21.26 0.88 0.72
CA VAL A 350 21.54 0.63 2.14
C VAL A 350 23.02 0.34 2.38
N LYS A 351 23.63 -0.51 1.55
CA LYS A 351 25.06 -0.82 1.64
C LYS A 351 25.90 0.46 1.54
N VAL A 352 25.62 1.31 0.55
CA VAL A 352 26.27 2.62 0.38
C VAL A 352 26.11 3.47 1.64
N TYR A 353 24.88 3.60 2.16
CA TYR A 353 24.62 4.38 3.37
C TYR A 353 25.45 3.89 4.56
N ARG A 354 25.41 2.58 4.82
CA ARG A 354 26.08 1.94 5.96
C ARG A 354 27.61 2.07 5.90
N GLU A 355 28.17 1.84 4.72
CA GLU A 355 29.63 1.83 4.54
C GLU A 355 30.22 3.24 4.55
N LYS A 356 29.52 4.22 3.98
CA LYS A 356 30.07 5.57 3.76
C LYS A 356 29.56 6.62 4.75
N PHE A 357 28.31 6.54 5.21
CA PHE A 357 27.64 7.69 5.85
C PHE A 357 27.08 7.42 7.25
N GLN A 358 26.50 6.24 7.49
CA GLN A 358 25.70 5.97 8.69
C GLN A 358 26.51 6.13 9.99
N LYS A 359 27.80 5.77 9.98
CA LYS A 359 28.66 5.89 11.15
C LYS A 359 28.79 7.35 11.65
N GLU A 360 28.82 8.30 10.73
CA GLU A 360 28.96 9.73 11.03
C GLU A 360 27.60 10.40 11.19
N GLN A 361 26.69 10.13 10.25
CA GLN A 361 25.39 10.77 10.18
C GLN A 361 24.40 10.23 11.22
N LYS A 362 24.56 8.98 11.68
CA LYS A 362 23.74 8.30 12.70
C LYS A 362 22.24 8.24 12.37
N GLY A 363 21.88 8.29 11.09
CA GLY A 363 20.51 8.12 10.65
C GLY A 363 20.10 6.65 10.54
N LEU A 364 18.80 6.42 10.42
CA LEU A 364 18.18 5.13 10.14
C LEU A 364 17.80 5.07 8.66
N ILE A 365 17.94 3.89 8.06
CA ILE A 365 17.50 3.62 6.69
C ILE A 365 16.62 2.37 6.64
N GLY A 366 15.56 2.41 5.85
CA GLY A 366 14.66 1.28 5.66
C GLY A 366 13.92 1.32 4.33
N ILE A 367 12.98 0.41 4.19
CA ILE A 367 12.04 0.33 3.06
C ILE A 367 10.60 0.46 3.58
N THR A 368 9.73 1.01 2.75
CA THR A 368 8.29 1.04 3.03
C THR A 368 7.57 0.03 2.16
N ILE A 369 6.86 -0.87 2.81
CA ILE A 369 6.08 -1.93 2.17
C ILE A 369 4.63 -1.53 2.19
N ASP A 370 3.95 -1.68 1.07
CA ASP A 370 2.50 -1.64 1.01
C ASP A 370 1.92 -3.02 1.22
N GLY A 371 0.77 -3.07 1.87
CA GLY A 371 -0.05 -4.26 1.83
C GLY A 371 -1.15 -4.31 2.86
N GLU A 372 -2.25 -4.88 2.43
CA GLU A 372 -3.46 -5.01 3.21
C GLU A 372 -3.37 -6.20 4.14
N ALA A 373 -3.83 -6.01 5.39
CA ALA A 373 -3.91 -7.11 6.33
C ALA A 373 -4.84 -8.20 5.77
N GLN A 374 -4.40 -9.45 5.78
CA GLN A 374 -5.16 -10.57 5.25
C GLN A 374 -5.95 -11.24 6.37
N ILE A 375 -7.28 -11.21 6.24
CA ILE A 375 -8.26 -11.60 7.23
C ILE A 375 -8.86 -12.96 6.84
N PRO A 376 -8.77 -13.99 7.69
CA PRO A 376 -9.39 -15.29 7.42
C PRO A 376 -10.90 -15.14 7.24
N TRP A 377 -11.42 -15.60 6.11
CA TRP A 377 -12.85 -15.54 5.83
C TRP A 377 -13.67 -16.37 6.84
N VAL A 378 -14.84 -15.85 7.24
CA VAL A 378 -15.78 -16.51 8.17
C VAL A 378 -17.16 -16.59 7.56
N GLU A 379 -17.83 -17.73 7.76
CA GLU A 379 -19.25 -17.94 7.41
C GLU A 379 -20.06 -18.41 8.61
N PRO A 380 -21.38 -18.14 8.63
CA PRO A 380 -22.28 -18.72 9.61
C PRO A 380 -22.20 -20.26 9.57
N GLY A 381 -21.98 -20.88 10.73
CA GLY A 381 -21.91 -22.34 10.85
C GLY A 381 -20.60 -22.98 10.35
N MET A 382 -19.58 -22.19 9.98
CA MET A 382 -18.27 -22.68 9.58
C MET A 382 -17.60 -23.52 10.69
N SER A 383 -17.08 -24.69 10.32
CA SER A 383 -16.36 -25.55 11.27
C SER A 383 -15.00 -24.96 11.64
N ASN A 384 -14.47 -25.35 12.81
CA ASN A 384 -13.11 -24.93 13.22
C ASN A 384 -12.04 -25.40 12.23
N LYS A 385 -12.22 -26.59 11.61
CA LYS A 385 -11.28 -27.10 10.60
C LYS A 385 -11.23 -26.20 9.36
N GLU A 386 -12.38 -25.72 8.89
CA GLU A 386 -12.44 -24.79 7.76
C GLU A 386 -11.86 -23.43 8.11
N TYR A 387 -12.10 -22.96 9.33
CA TYR A 387 -11.55 -21.70 9.80
C TYR A 387 -10.01 -21.74 9.90
N GLU A 388 -9.43 -22.81 10.45
CA GLU A 388 -7.97 -23.00 10.48
C GLU A 388 -7.37 -23.11 9.07
N ASN A 389 -8.12 -23.65 8.11
CA ASN A 389 -7.69 -23.65 6.72
C ASN A 389 -7.69 -22.23 6.13
N ASN A 390 -8.72 -21.43 6.36
CA ASN A 390 -8.75 -20.03 5.92
C ASN A 390 -7.65 -19.20 6.57
N LYS A 391 -7.32 -19.47 7.83
CA LYS A 391 -6.13 -18.93 8.51
C LYS A 391 -4.87 -19.21 7.71
N LYS A 392 -4.55 -20.48 7.44
CA LYS A 392 -3.37 -20.85 6.62
C LYS A 392 -3.29 -20.07 5.30
N TYR A 393 -4.41 -19.93 4.59
CA TYR A 393 -4.45 -19.20 3.32
C TYR A 393 -4.39 -17.68 3.47
N ALA A 394 -4.87 -17.11 4.57
CA ALA A 394 -4.65 -15.71 4.91
C ALA A 394 -3.16 -15.42 5.13
N ASN A 395 -2.44 -16.30 5.83
CA ASN A 395 -0.98 -16.15 5.96
C ASN A 395 -0.29 -16.28 4.59
N LEU A 396 -0.67 -17.25 3.76
CA LEU A 396 -0.10 -17.39 2.42
C LEU A 396 -0.33 -16.13 1.57
N ALA A 397 -1.54 -15.58 1.57
CA ALA A 397 -1.86 -14.34 0.88
C ALA A 397 -1.02 -13.18 1.41
N ALA A 398 -0.82 -13.09 2.73
CA ALA A 398 0.04 -12.07 3.34
C ALA A 398 1.50 -12.24 2.92
N GLU A 399 1.99 -13.47 2.78
CA GLU A 399 3.34 -13.74 2.28
C GLU A 399 3.52 -13.32 0.83
N PHE A 400 2.51 -13.49 -0.03
CA PHE A 400 2.57 -12.98 -1.40
C PHE A 400 2.42 -11.46 -1.51
N ARG A 401 1.54 -10.87 -0.69
CA ARG A 401 1.19 -9.44 -0.75
C ARG A 401 2.21 -8.55 -0.05
N ILE A 402 2.67 -8.99 1.12
CA ILE A 402 3.54 -8.25 2.03
C ILE A 402 4.91 -8.92 2.12
N GLY A 403 4.93 -10.22 2.46
CA GLY A 403 6.14 -11.00 2.70
C GLY A 403 7.12 -11.01 1.52
N TRP A 404 6.63 -10.97 0.29
CA TRP A 404 7.45 -10.91 -0.92
C TRP A 404 8.46 -9.76 -0.87
N TYR A 405 8.06 -8.62 -0.29
CA TYR A 405 8.90 -7.43 -0.22
C TYR A 405 9.43 -7.12 1.19
N SER A 406 8.80 -7.65 2.25
CA SER A 406 9.29 -7.48 3.62
C SER A 406 10.27 -8.58 4.08
N ASP A 407 10.21 -9.81 3.55
CA ASP A 407 11.16 -10.87 3.91
C ASP A 407 12.57 -10.60 3.40
N PRO A 408 12.81 -10.28 2.10
CA PRO A 408 14.17 -10.07 1.61
C PRO A 408 14.99 -9.09 2.46
N PRO A 409 14.53 -7.86 2.79
CA PRO A 409 15.29 -6.94 3.62
C PRO A 409 15.44 -7.37 5.09
N MET A 410 14.63 -8.32 5.57
CA MET A 410 14.66 -8.79 6.97
C MET A 410 15.50 -10.08 7.13
N THR A 411 15.28 -11.06 6.26
CA THR A 411 15.82 -12.42 6.35
C THR A 411 16.88 -12.72 5.30
N GLY A 412 16.90 -11.95 4.21
CA GLY A 412 17.86 -12.08 3.10
C GLY A 412 17.34 -12.85 1.89
N ASP A 413 16.10 -13.35 1.90
CA ASP A 413 15.54 -14.13 0.78
C ASP A 413 14.01 -13.98 0.73
N TYR A 414 13.39 -14.45 -0.37
CA TYR A 414 11.94 -14.50 -0.49
C TYR A 414 11.31 -15.49 0.51
N PRO A 415 10.01 -15.34 0.85
CA PRO A 415 9.29 -16.30 1.66
C PRO A 415 9.38 -17.72 1.08
N ALA A 416 9.53 -18.73 1.95
CA ALA A 416 9.64 -20.12 1.52
C ALA A 416 8.40 -20.60 0.74
N SER A 417 7.21 -20.17 1.17
CA SER A 417 5.93 -20.46 0.51
C SER A 417 5.85 -19.85 -0.89
N VAL A 418 6.28 -18.59 -1.06
CA VAL A 418 6.32 -17.92 -2.37
C VAL A 418 7.27 -18.64 -3.31
N LYS A 419 8.46 -19.05 -2.83
CA LYS A 419 9.41 -19.88 -3.61
C LYS A 419 8.80 -21.21 -4.04
N GLU A 420 8.16 -21.92 -3.10
CA GLU A 420 7.51 -23.21 -3.39
C GLU A 420 6.40 -23.06 -4.45
N ARG A 421 5.60 -22.00 -4.37
CA ARG A 421 4.46 -21.77 -5.28
C ARG A 421 4.87 -21.28 -6.66
N MET A 422 5.84 -20.39 -6.71
CA MET A 422 6.33 -19.80 -7.96
C MET A 422 7.31 -20.72 -8.71
N GLY A 423 8.00 -21.61 -7.99
CA GLY A 423 8.98 -22.53 -8.56
C GLY A 423 10.02 -21.80 -9.40
N LYS A 424 10.24 -22.29 -10.62
CA LYS A 424 11.23 -21.75 -11.57
C LYS A 424 10.95 -20.33 -12.08
N ASP A 425 9.72 -19.84 -11.92
CA ASP A 425 9.32 -18.51 -12.42
C ASP A 425 9.71 -17.39 -11.44
N LEU A 426 10.19 -17.72 -10.23
CA LEU A 426 10.76 -16.76 -9.29
C LEU A 426 12.30 -16.76 -9.39
N PRO A 427 12.94 -15.60 -9.63
CA PRO A 427 14.40 -15.49 -9.63
C PRO A 427 15.00 -15.86 -8.27
N GLU A 428 16.19 -16.43 -8.28
CA GLU A 428 16.96 -16.69 -7.07
C GLU A 428 17.97 -15.57 -6.81
N PHE A 429 18.06 -15.11 -5.56
CA PHE A 429 19.17 -14.26 -5.14
C PHE A 429 20.44 -15.11 -5.01
N THR A 430 21.56 -14.57 -5.50
CA THR A 430 22.89 -15.13 -5.23
C THR A 430 23.24 -15.01 -3.74
N GLU A 431 24.22 -15.77 -3.26
CA GLU A 431 24.64 -15.68 -1.84
C GLU A 431 25.16 -14.29 -1.44
N GLU A 432 25.76 -13.55 -2.38
CA GLU A 432 26.18 -12.16 -2.16
C GLU A 432 24.96 -11.23 -2.01
N GLU A 433 23.96 -11.40 -2.85
CA GLU A 433 22.72 -10.62 -2.81
C GLU A 433 21.91 -10.92 -1.55
N LYS A 434 21.79 -12.19 -1.16
CA LYS A 434 21.15 -12.58 0.11
C LYS A 434 21.85 -11.94 1.31
N ALA A 435 23.19 -11.95 1.32
CA ALA A 435 23.96 -11.33 2.38
C ALA A 435 23.78 -9.81 2.44
N MET A 436 23.61 -9.16 1.30
CA MET A 436 23.38 -7.72 1.19
C MET A 436 21.95 -7.33 1.60
N LEU A 437 20.95 -8.15 1.26
CA LEU A 437 19.54 -7.97 1.64
C LEU A 437 19.29 -8.23 3.13
N LYS A 438 19.96 -9.23 3.72
CA LYS A 438 19.69 -9.64 5.10
C LYS A 438 19.90 -8.51 6.10
N GLY A 439 18.81 -8.07 6.72
CA GLY A 439 18.82 -6.99 7.69
C GLY A 439 19.14 -5.63 7.07
N SER A 440 18.81 -5.40 5.79
CA SER A 440 18.98 -4.12 5.10
C SER A 440 17.92 -3.07 5.46
N SER A 441 17.10 -3.29 6.49
CA SER A 441 16.15 -2.31 7.01
C SER A 441 16.32 -2.11 8.51
N ASP A 442 16.57 -0.88 8.97
CA ASP A 442 16.76 -0.56 10.39
C ASP A 442 15.42 -0.44 11.15
N PHE A 443 14.37 -0.03 10.44
CA PHE A 443 12.96 -0.01 10.84
C PHE A 443 12.12 -0.58 9.70
N LEU A 444 10.85 -0.91 9.96
CA LEU A 444 9.92 -1.29 8.90
C LEU A 444 8.91 -0.16 8.66
N GLY A 445 8.90 0.42 7.46
CA GLY A 445 7.81 1.28 7.01
C GLY A 445 6.65 0.44 6.49
N TRP A 446 5.43 0.76 6.89
CA TRP A 446 4.23 0.09 6.42
C TRP A 446 3.16 1.08 6.01
N ASN A 447 2.72 0.98 4.75
CA ASN A 447 1.56 1.67 4.24
C ASN A 447 0.35 0.76 4.36
N THR A 448 -0.69 1.24 5.05
CA THR A 448 -1.87 0.44 5.35
C THR A 448 -3.12 1.28 5.25
N TYR A 449 -4.13 0.71 4.60
CA TYR A 449 -5.39 1.40 4.32
C TYR A 449 -6.56 0.46 4.59
N THR A 450 -6.55 -0.73 3.99
CA THR A 450 -7.67 -1.67 4.07
C THR A 450 -7.18 -3.09 4.34
N ALA A 451 -8.11 -4.04 4.31
CA ALA A 451 -7.87 -5.44 4.59
C ALA A 451 -8.50 -6.35 3.52
N HIS A 452 -7.84 -7.49 3.29
CA HIS A 452 -8.18 -8.68 2.50
C HIS A 452 -9.11 -9.66 3.21
N TRP A 453 -10.17 -10.18 2.59
CA TRP A 453 -10.68 -11.50 2.96
C TRP A 453 -9.83 -12.57 2.29
N ALA A 454 -9.45 -13.62 3.02
CA ALA A 454 -8.67 -14.73 2.48
C ALA A 454 -9.26 -16.09 2.85
N ALA A 455 -9.35 -16.97 1.86
CA ALA A 455 -9.81 -18.35 1.99
C ALA A 455 -9.16 -19.22 0.92
N GLN A 456 -9.10 -20.53 1.14
CA GLN A 456 -8.79 -21.45 0.05
C GLN A 456 -9.92 -21.44 -0.98
N LEU A 457 -9.55 -21.32 -2.25
CA LEU A 457 -10.51 -21.42 -3.35
C LEU A 457 -11.15 -22.81 -3.40
N LYS A 458 -12.42 -22.85 -3.83
CA LYS A 458 -13.16 -24.09 -4.08
C LYS A 458 -13.46 -24.21 -5.57
N ASN A 459 -13.44 -25.44 -6.09
CA ASN A 459 -13.94 -25.80 -7.41
C ASN A 459 -15.47 -25.69 -7.46
N GLU A 460 -16.06 -25.77 -8.65
CA GLU A 460 -17.52 -25.71 -8.85
C GLU A 460 -18.27 -26.81 -8.09
N ASP A 461 -17.63 -27.96 -7.84
CA ASP A 461 -18.18 -29.06 -7.06
C ASP A 461 -18.05 -28.88 -5.53
N GLY A 462 -17.48 -27.75 -5.08
CA GLY A 462 -17.24 -27.42 -3.67
C GLY A 462 -15.98 -28.03 -3.06
N SER A 463 -15.21 -28.84 -3.81
CA SER A 463 -13.91 -29.34 -3.36
C SER A 463 -12.87 -28.22 -3.30
N TYR A 464 -11.88 -28.33 -2.42
CA TYR A 464 -10.80 -27.34 -2.34
C TYR A 464 -9.85 -27.43 -3.54
N VAL A 465 -9.41 -26.27 -4.03
CA VAL A 465 -8.34 -26.19 -5.03
C VAL A 465 -7.03 -26.51 -4.33
N GLU A 466 -6.46 -27.66 -4.64
CA GLU A 466 -5.19 -28.09 -4.06
C GLU A 466 -4.03 -27.19 -4.53
N PRO A 467 -3.02 -26.95 -3.66
CA PRO A 467 -1.77 -26.31 -4.05
C PRO A 467 -1.11 -27.01 -5.26
N PRO A 468 -0.41 -26.27 -6.13
CA PRO A 468 0.40 -26.90 -7.17
C PRO A 468 1.46 -27.81 -6.53
N THR A 469 1.69 -28.98 -7.12
CA THR A 469 2.87 -29.79 -6.79
C THR A 469 4.16 -29.06 -7.17
N ALA A 470 5.32 -29.53 -6.69
CA ALA A 470 6.60 -28.95 -7.05
C ALA A 470 6.87 -28.94 -8.57
N GLU A 471 6.32 -29.89 -9.32
CA GLU A 471 6.43 -29.93 -10.79
C GLU A 471 5.46 -28.95 -11.48
N GLU A 472 4.33 -28.63 -10.84
CA GLU A 472 3.32 -27.69 -11.33
C GLU A 472 3.59 -26.25 -10.88
N ALA A 473 4.47 -26.04 -9.90
CA ALA A 473 4.82 -24.73 -9.36
C ALA A 473 5.33 -23.79 -10.46
N ASN A 474 4.59 -22.71 -10.68
CA ASN A 474 4.89 -21.66 -11.65
C ASN A 474 4.02 -20.42 -11.35
N PHE A 475 4.29 -19.32 -12.05
CA PHE A 475 3.55 -18.07 -11.88
C PHE A 475 2.05 -18.20 -12.17
N ASP A 476 1.65 -18.92 -13.23
CA ASP A 476 0.23 -19.00 -13.61
C ASP A 476 -0.61 -19.76 -12.59
N ASN A 477 -0.05 -20.81 -11.99
CA ASN A 477 -0.72 -21.59 -10.96
C ASN A 477 -0.74 -20.89 -9.59
N SER A 478 0.23 -20.01 -9.33
CA SER A 478 0.33 -19.24 -8.08
C SER A 478 -0.40 -17.90 -8.10
N LYS A 479 -0.85 -17.41 -9.27
CA LYS A 479 -1.69 -16.19 -9.39
C LYS A 479 -2.89 -16.16 -8.45
N LYS A 480 -3.44 -17.33 -8.12
CA LYS A 480 -4.58 -17.48 -7.20
C LYS A 480 -4.20 -17.24 -5.73
N ASP A 481 -2.93 -17.46 -5.39
CA ASP A 481 -2.34 -17.18 -4.08
C ASP A 481 -1.77 -15.75 -4.00
N MET A 482 -1.38 -15.18 -5.15
CA MET A 482 -1.04 -13.77 -5.35
C MET A 482 -2.30 -12.90 -5.27
N TRP A 483 -2.88 -12.81 -4.08
CA TRP A 483 -4.14 -12.11 -3.87
C TRP A 483 -4.02 -10.62 -4.26
N ASP A 484 -4.97 -10.14 -5.05
CA ASP A 484 -4.94 -8.83 -5.74
C ASP A 484 -6.30 -8.11 -5.72
N ASP A 485 -7.26 -8.49 -4.85
CA ASP A 485 -8.54 -7.75 -4.78
C ASP A 485 -9.37 -8.00 -3.51
N ASN A 486 -10.12 -7.01 -3.01
CA ASN A 486 -10.84 -7.03 -1.72
C ASN A 486 -12.06 -7.98 -1.64
N CYS A 487 -12.25 -8.93 -2.56
CA CYS A 487 -13.57 -9.49 -2.87
C CYS A 487 -13.60 -11.03 -2.91
N LYS A 488 -14.65 -11.61 -2.29
CA LYS A 488 -14.84 -13.06 -2.12
C LYS A 488 -15.71 -13.71 -3.22
N GLY A 489 -15.90 -13.02 -4.34
CA GLY A 489 -16.61 -13.54 -5.52
C GLY A 489 -16.51 -12.60 -6.73
N ARG A 490 -16.54 -13.18 -7.94
CA ARG A 490 -16.56 -12.48 -9.23
C ARG A 490 -17.85 -12.84 -9.98
N GLY A 491 -18.57 -11.85 -10.50
CA GLY A 491 -19.59 -12.08 -11.53
C GLY A 491 -18.95 -12.29 -12.90
N GLU A 492 -19.74 -12.67 -13.92
CA GLU A 492 -19.29 -12.53 -15.33
C GLU A 492 -18.91 -11.06 -15.57
N GLY A 493 -17.64 -10.79 -15.92
CA GLY A 493 -17.15 -9.42 -16.18
C GLY A 493 -16.53 -8.67 -15.00
N TRP A 494 -15.71 -9.34 -14.16
CA TRP A 494 -14.76 -8.70 -13.21
C TRP A 494 -15.35 -7.59 -12.31
N THR A 495 -16.56 -7.79 -11.80
CA THR A 495 -17.15 -6.94 -10.76
C THR A 495 -17.10 -7.68 -9.43
N CYS A 496 -16.50 -7.05 -8.41
CA CYS A 496 -16.53 -7.49 -7.02
C CYS A 496 -17.94 -7.90 -6.58
N ILE A 497 -18.08 -9.10 -6.02
CA ILE A 497 -19.31 -9.50 -5.32
C ILE A 497 -19.08 -9.31 -3.81
N PRO A 498 -19.84 -8.41 -3.16
CA PRO A 498 -19.86 -8.21 -1.71
C PRO A 498 -20.02 -9.51 -0.90
N PRO A 499 -19.64 -9.53 0.40
CA PRO A 499 -19.36 -8.38 1.26
C PRO A 499 -17.90 -7.93 1.24
N THR A 500 -17.69 -6.61 1.16
CA THR A 500 -16.41 -5.97 1.48
C THR A 500 -16.29 -5.77 2.99
N LEU A 501 -15.05 -5.65 3.50
CA LEU A 501 -14.74 -5.47 4.93
C LEU A 501 -15.29 -4.17 5.54
N GLY A 502 -15.69 -3.22 4.69
CA GLY A 502 -16.44 -2.01 5.03
C GLY A 502 -17.09 -1.40 3.79
N SER A 503 -17.83 -0.31 4.00
CA SER A 503 -18.33 0.51 2.89
C SER A 503 -17.17 1.16 2.14
N GLN A 504 -17.26 1.21 0.80
CA GLN A 504 -16.27 1.88 -0.04
C GLN A 504 -16.26 3.38 0.24
N ALA A 505 -15.09 3.97 0.44
CA ALA A 505 -14.92 5.41 0.62
C ALA A 505 -14.92 6.14 -0.74
N GLY A 506 -14.11 7.19 -0.90
CA GLY A 506 -13.94 7.90 -2.18
C GLY A 506 -13.14 7.15 -3.25
N SER A 507 -12.57 6.00 -2.91
CA SER A 507 -11.83 5.13 -3.82
C SER A 507 -12.40 3.70 -3.74
N SER A 508 -12.50 3.03 -4.88
CA SER A 508 -13.16 1.72 -5.00
C SER A 508 -12.47 0.61 -4.20
N TRP A 509 -11.15 0.72 -3.99
CA TRP A 509 -10.37 -0.22 -3.19
C TRP A 509 -10.29 0.18 -1.70
N ASN A 510 -10.60 1.43 -1.35
CA ASN A 510 -10.43 1.97 -0.01
C ASN A 510 -11.69 1.69 0.84
N THR A 511 -11.66 0.60 1.62
CA THR A 511 -12.74 0.21 2.55
C THR A 511 -12.28 0.28 4.00
N LYS A 512 -13.13 0.83 4.88
CA LYS A 512 -12.82 0.97 6.32
C LYS A 512 -13.02 -0.33 7.07
N PHE A 513 -11.99 -0.81 7.74
CA PHE A 513 -12.10 -1.91 8.69
C PHE A 513 -11.14 -1.66 9.84
N ALA A 514 -11.67 -1.16 10.97
CA ALA A 514 -10.86 -0.69 12.09
C ALA A 514 -9.76 -1.65 12.57
N PRO A 515 -9.98 -2.97 12.64
CA PRO A 515 -8.95 -3.90 13.11
C PRO A 515 -7.73 -4.02 12.20
N THR A 516 -7.81 -3.59 10.94
CA THR A 516 -6.78 -3.76 9.90
C THR A 516 -5.37 -3.49 10.41
N ILE A 517 -5.17 -2.32 11.04
CA ILE A 517 -3.83 -1.88 11.45
C ILE A 517 -3.26 -2.74 12.58
N ARG A 518 -4.09 -3.10 13.57
CA ARG A 518 -3.67 -3.95 14.69
C ARG A 518 -3.38 -5.37 14.24
N VAL A 519 -4.17 -5.87 13.27
CA VAL A 519 -3.92 -7.18 12.65
C VAL A 519 -2.57 -7.19 11.92
N GLY A 520 -2.32 -6.26 11.01
CA GLY A 520 -1.04 -6.25 10.29
C GLY A 520 0.16 -6.02 11.21
N LEU A 521 0.05 -5.14 12.21
CA LEU A 521 1.10 -4.93 13.22
C LEU A 521 1.45 -6.20 14.01
N ASN A 522 0.45 -6.98 14.41
CA ASN A 522 0.67 -8.27 15.08
C ASN A 522 1.35 -9.28 14.15
N TRP A 523 0.93 -9.34 12.87
CA TRP A 523 1.56 -10.23 11.87
C TRP A 523 3.05 -9.90 11.70
N PHE A 524 3.39 -8.61 11.52
CA PHE A 524 4.78 -8.17 11.44
C PHE A 524 5.59 -8.48 12.69
N ASN A 525 5.02 -8.18 13.87
CA ASN A 525 5.68 -8.42 15.14
C ASN A 525 5.99 -9.91 15.36
N ASN A 526 5.04 -10.79 15.00
CA ASN A 526 5.20 -12.23 15.11
C ASN A 526 6.24 -12.75 14.12
N ARG A 527 6.12 -12.38 12.83
CA ARG A 527 7.00 -12.84 11.76
C ARG A 527 8.44 -12.36 11.92
N TYR A 528 8.64 -11.12 12.36
CA TYR A 528 9.96 -10.48 12.44
C TYR A 528 10.41 -10.23 13.87
N LYS A 529 9.91 -11.03 14.81
CA LYS A 529 10.23 -10.93 16.23
C LYS A 529 11.74 -10.95 16.46
N GLY A 530 12.28 -9.86 17.00
CA GLY A 530 13.71 -9.71 17.28
C GLY A 530 14.58 -9.37 16.06
N LEU A 531 14.01 -9.26 14.85
CA LEU A 531 14.71 -8.78 13.65
C LEU A 531 14.58 -7.27 13.47
N ILE A 532 13.39 -6.72 13.75
CA ILE A 532 13.13 -5.27 13.66
C ILE A 532 13.69 -4.58 14.91
N LYS A 533 14.72 -3.73 14.73
CA LYS A 533 15.45 -3.09 15.84
C LYS A 533 14.89 -1.73 16.25
N ASN A 534 14.34 -0.97 15.30
CA ASN A 534 13.81 0.37 15.53
C ASN A 534 12.30 0.45 15.29
N GLY A 535 11.61 -0.65 15.59
CA GLY A 535 10.16 -0.78 15.49
C GLY A 535 9.58 -0.60 14.08
N ILE A 536 8.26 -0.53 14.06
CA ILE A 536 7.43 -0.33 12.86
C ILE A 536 6.96 1.12 12.85
N VAL A 537 6.98 1.74 11.67
CA VAL A 537 6.43 3.08 11.43
C VAL A 537 5.31 2.94 10.41
N ILE A 538 4.11 3.41 10.75
CA ILE A 538 3.04 3.55 9.78
C ILE A 538 3.37 4.76 8.92
N THR A 539 3.75 4.53 7.68
CA THR A 539 4.28 5.55 6.77
C THR A 539 3.21 6.16 5.89
N GLU A 540 2.06 5.49 5.78
CA GLU A 540 0.81 5.99 5.19
C GLU A 540 -0.39 5.31 5.83
N ASN A 541 -1.39 6.10 6.19
CA ASN A 541 -2.76 5.66 6.44
C ASN A 541 -3.73 6.83 6.26
N GLY A 542 -4.89 6.55 5.66
CA GLY A 542 -5.98 7.51 5.54
C GLY A 542 -7.08 6.99 4.62
N CYS A 543 -7.94 7.88 4.18
CA CYS A 543 -9.02 7.52 3.27
C CYS A 543 -9.35 8.62 2.27
N ALA A 544 -9.79 8.20 1.10
CA ALA A 544 -10.40 9.11 0.13
C ALA A 544 -11.77 9.56 0.64
N GLN A 545 -12.09 10.86 0.50
CA GLN A 545 -13.39 11.38 0.90
C GLN A 545 -14.49 10.68 0.09
N PRO A 546 -15.54 10.10 0.72
CA PRO A 546 -16.67 9.53 0.01
C PRO A 546 -17.19 10.48 -1.07
N ASN A 547 -17.30 10.01 -2.31
CA ASN A 547 -17.67 10.82 -3.46
C ASN A 547 -18.72 10.14 -4.34
N TYR A 548 -19.32 10.90 -5.25
CA TYR A 548 -20.43 10.43 -6.07
C TYR A 548 -20.08 9.29 -7.06
N LYS A 549 -18.79 8.99 -7.27
CA LYS A 549 -18.36 8.00 -8.29
C LYS A 549 -18.44 6.58 -7.78
N VAL A 550 -17.89 6.34 -6.60
CA VAL A 550 -17.62 4.98 -6.09
C VAL A 550 -18.12 4.75 -4.67
N ALA A 551 -18.60 5.79 -3.98
CA ALA A 551 -19.15 5.66 -2.64
C ALA A 551 -20.31 4.64 -2.60
N ARG A 552 -20.30 3.78 -1.59
CA ARG A 552 -21.40 2.87 -1.24
C ARG A 552 -21.96 3.23 0.14
N ALA A 553 -22.70 4.33 0.22
CA ALA A 553 -23.44 4.68 1.43
C ALA A 553 -24.50 3.61 1.74
N ASN A 554 -24.79 3.43 3.02
CA ASN A 554 -25.78 2.48 3.53
C ASN A 554 -25.57 1.04 3.03
N ASP A 555 -24.33 0.52 3.01
CA ASP A 555 -24.02 -0.82 2.50
C ASP A 555 -24.70 -1.94 3.32
N GLU A 556 -25.92 -2.28 2.92
CA GLU A 556 -26.74 -3.33 3.54
C GLU A 556 -26.13 -4.74 3.37
N VAL A 557 -25.24 -4.94 2.40
CA VAL A 557 -24.60 -6.24 2.21
C VAL A 557 -23.53 -6.45 3.27
N THR A 558 -22.70 -5.45 3.51
CA THR A 558 -21.71 -5.46 4.61
C THR A 558 -22.40 -5.60 5.97
N LYS A 559 -23.49 -4.85 6.23
CA LYS A 559 -24.26 -4.99 7.48
C LYS A 559 -24.76 -6.42 7.70
N LYS A 560 -25.48 -6.97 6.72
CA LYS A 560 -26.06 -8.32 6.82
C LYS A 560 -24.99 -9.40 6.98
N TYR A 561 -23.83 -9.22 6.35
CA TYR A 561 -22.72 -10.15 6.51
C TYR A 561 -22.23 -10.19 7.96
N PHE A 562 -21.88 -9.03 8.52
CA PHE A 562 -21.38 -8.94 9.89
C PHE A 562 -22.43 -9.38 10.92
N GLU A 563 -23.71 -9.07 10.69
CA GLU A 563 -24.82 -9.63 11.47
C GLU A 563 -24.86 -11.17 11.40
N SER A 564 -24.67 -11.75 10.21
CA SER A 564 -24.75 -13.20 10.01
C SER A 564 -23.66 -13.98 10.77
N ILE A 565 -22.49 -13.38 10.95
CA ILE A 565 -21.37 -13.97 11.71
C ILE A 565 -21.37 -13.55 13.19
N GLY A 566 -22.40 -12.83 13.65
CA GLY A 566 -22.55 -12.40 15.04
C GLY A 566 -21.61 -11.26 15.45
N GLN A 567 -21.14 -10.46 14.51
CA GLN A 567 -20.21 -9.34 14.73
C GLN A 567 -20.70 -8.01 14.12
N PRO A 568 -21.95 -7.57 14.37
CA PRO A 568 -22.51 -6.36 13.75
C PRO A 568 -21.74 -5.08 14.06
N GLN A 569 -20.95 -5.05 15.14
CA GLN A 569 -20.13 -3.90 15.52
C GLN A 569 -19.02 -3.56 14.51
N TYR A 570 -18.64 -4.50 13.64
CA TYR A 570 -17.64 -4.26 12.59
C TYR A 570 -18.26 -3.87 11.24
N ALA A 571 -19.59 -3.75 11.16
CA ALA A 571 -20.27 -3.26 9.98
C ALA A 571 -20.05 -1.75 9.82
N ASP A 572 -18.96 -1.37 9.18
CA ASP A 572 -18.67 0.04 8.93
C ASP A 572 -19.47 0.58 7.74
N THR A 573 -20.44 1.45 8.03
CA THR A 573 -21.29 2.11 7.04
C THR A 573 -21.48 3.57 7.36
N TYR A 574 -21.68 4.37 6.32
CA TYR A 574 -21.95 5.80 6.39
C TYR A 574 -23.18 6.15 5.55
N THR A 575 -23.64 7.39 5.61
CA THR A 575 -24.87 7.83 4.95
C THR A 575 -24.58 8.70 3.72
N GLU A 576 -25.60 8.97 2.92
CA GLU A 576 -25.50 9.90 1.78
C GLU A 576 -25.09 11.32 2.21
N GLU A 577 -25.24 11.67 3.50
CA GLU A 577 -24.82 12.96 4.04
C GLU A 577 -23.30 13.10 4.14
N ASP A 578 -22.55 12.00 4.13
CA ASP A 578 -21.09 11.98 4.21
C ASP A 578 -20.42 12.11 2.83
N ILE A 579 -21.20 11.98 1.75
CA ILE A 579 -20.70 12.07 0.37
C ILE A 579 -20.44 13.54 0.03
N GLU A 580 -19.22 13.81 -0.42
CA GLU A 580 -18.79 15.16 -0.81
C GLU A 580 -19.58 15.70 -2.01
N LYS A 581 -19.67 17.03 -2.03
CA LYS A 581 -20.20 17.79 -3.15
C LYS A 581 -19.17 18.84 -3.52
N GLU A 582 -18.71 18.80 -4.77
CA GLU A 582 -17.71 19.73 -5.25
C GLU A 582 -18.19 21.18 -5.07
N GLY A 583 -17.32 22.03 -4.52
CA GLY A 583 -17.61 23.44 -4.25
C GLY A 583 -18.46 23.71 -2.99
N ASP A 584 -18.95 22.69 -2.29
CA ASP A 584 -19.67 22.84 -1.02
C ASP A 584 -18.69 22.91 0.17
N LEU A 585 -18.12 24.09 0.39
CA LEU A 585 -17.13 24.34 1.46
C LEU A 585 -17.74 24.37 2.87
N GLU A 586 -19.07 24.42 3.00
CA GLU A 586 -19.76 24.27 4.29
C GLU A 586 -20.15 22.81 4.57
N GLY A 587 -19.97 21.93 3.58
CA GLY A 587 -20.40 20.54 3.59
C GLY A 587 -19.32 19.52 3.97
N PRO A 588 -19.54 18.24 3.62
CA PRO A 588 -18.67 17.11 4.00
C PRO A 588 -17.25 17.19 3.44
N LEU A 589 -17.02 18.04 2.43
CA LEU A 589 -15.71 18.27 1.84
C LEU A 589 -14.73 18.91 2.84
N MET A 590 -15.19 19.90 3.61
CA MET A 590 -14.42 20.56 4.66
C MET A 590 -14.67 19.95 6.04
N ASN A 591 -15.90 19.51 6.30
CA ASN A 591 -16.31 18.81 7.51
C ASN A 591 -16.34 17.30 7.28
N ASP A 592 -15.15 16.74 7.07
CA ASP A 592 -14.90 15.37 6.62
C ASP A 592 -15.01 14.33 7.74
N LYS A 593 -16.20 14.23 8.34
CA LYS A 593 -16.50 13.34 9.48
C LYS A 593 -16.14 11.88 9.24
N TYR A 594 -16.31 11.38 8.01
CA TYR A 594 -15.91 10.03 7.66
C TYR A 594 -14.40 9.79 7.86
N ARG A 595 -13.56 10.77 7.48
CA ARG A 595 -12.11 10.72 7.66
C ARG A 595 -11.71 10.85 9.13
N ILE A 596 -12.39 11.71 9.88
CA ILE A 596 -12.21 11.80 11.34
C ILE A 596 -12.46 10.44 12.00
N ASP A 597 -13.61 9.83 11.71
CA ASP A 597 -13.99 8.52 12.27
C ASP A 597 -13.03 7.40 11.81
N TRP A 598 -12.56 7.45 10.57
CA TRP A 598 -11.49 6.56 10.09
C TRP A 598 -10.25 6.63 10.98
N TYR A 599 -9.74 7.84 11.22
CA TYR A 599 -8.54 8.03 12.03
C TYR A 599 -8.76 7.62 13.48
N ASP A 600 -9.90 7.94 14.09
CA ASP A 600 -10.21 7.52 15.46
C ASP A 600 -10.17 6.01 15.60
N GLN A 601 -10.78 5.28 14.66
CA GLN A 601 -10.83 3.83 14.68
C GLN A 601 -9.45 3.17 14.47
N TYR A 602 -8.67 3.66 13.50
CA TYR A 602 -7.34 3.09 13.20
C TYR A 602 -6.32 3.47 14.29
N LEU A 603 -6.32 4.71 14.76
CA LEU A 603 -5.39 5.16 15.80
C LEU A 603 -5.71 4.55 17.17
N LYS A 604 -6.99 4.28 17.48
CA LYS A 604 -7.38 3.44 18.62
C LYS A 604 -6.72 2.07 18.53
N ASN A 605 -6.84 1.40 17.38
CA ASN A 605 -6.27 0.07 17.17
C ASN A 605 -4.73 0.06 17.20
N LEU A 606 -4.09 1.10 16.67
CA LEU A 606 -2.64 1.29 16.77
C LEU A 606 -2.20 1.43 18.23
N ARG A 607 -2.92 2.23 19.02
CA ARG A 607 -2.59 2.45 20.43
C ARG A 607 -2.83 1.19 21.27
N LEU A 608 -3.84 0.40 20.95
CA LEU A 608 -4.03 -0.93 21.55
C LEU A 608 -2.90 -1.89 21.17
N ALA A 609 -2.47 -1.91 19.91
CA ALA A 609 -1.31 -2.70 19.47
C ALA A 609 -0.05 -2.35 20.28
N TYR A 610 0.20 -1.05 20.51
CA TYR A 610 1.32 -0.59 21.32
C TYR A 610 1.17 -0.95 22.81
N ALA A 611 0.05 -0.55 23.42
CA ALA A 611 -0.09 -0.54 24.88
C ALA A 611 -0.56 -1.88 25.47
N VAL A 612 -1.32 -2.66 24.69
CA VAL A 612 -1.92 -3.93 25.14
C VAL A 612 -1.16 -5.12 24.55
N ASP A 613 -0.88 -5.10 23.24
CA ASP A 613 -0.19 -6.21 22.57
C ASP A 613 1.34 -6.14 22.73
N GLY A 614 1.87 -4.99 23.18
CA GLY A 614 3.30 -4.78 23.40
C GLY A 614 4.12 -4.68 22.10
N ILE A 615 3.48 -4.28 20.99
CA ILE A 615 4.13 -4.15 19.69
C ILE A 615 4.96 -2.86 19.64
N ASP A 616 6.18 -2.96 19.11
CA ASP A 616 7.08 -1.82 18.98
C ASP A 616 6.70 -0.91 17.80
N VAL A 617 5.63 -0.14 17.95
CA VAL A 617 5.18 0.88 16.98
C VAL A 617 5.77 2.24 17.36
N ARG A 618 6.47 2.86 16.42
CA ARG A 618 7.30 4.06 16.67
C ARG A 618 6.82 5.32 15.96
N GLY A 619 5.85 5.22 15.04
CA GLY A 619 5.39 6.38 14.30
C GLY A 619 4.14 6.16 13.46
N TYR A 620 3.54 7.27 13.07
CA TYR A 620 2.36 7.37 12.23
C TYR A 620 2.43 8.61 11.35
N MET A 621 2.35 8.40 10.04
CA MET A 621 2.31 9.43 9.01
C MET A 621 0.95 9.36 8.31
N ALA A 622 0.11 10.37 8.51
CA ALA A 622 -1.19 10.45 7.86
C ALA A 622 -1.05 10.68 6.34
N TRP A 623 -1.75 9.87 5.55
CA TRP A 623 -1.90 10.06 4.11
C TRP A 623 -3.27 10.71 3.80
N SER A 624 -3.34 11.89 3.19
CA SER A 624 -2.24 12.79 2.82
C SER A 624 -2.35 14.13 3.52
N LEU A 625 -1.23 14.85 3.64
CA LEU A 625 -1.23 16.21 4.20
C LEU A 625 -2.19 17.13 3.43
N ILE A 626 -2.14 17.05 2.10
CA ILE A 626 -2.87 17.89 1.16
C ILE A 626 -3.53 17.02 0.08
N ASP A 627 -4.67 17.48 -0.44
CA ASP A 627 -5.27 16.93 -1.66
C ASP A 627 -4.21 17.01 -2.76
N ASN A 628 -4.12 16.00 -3.63
CA ASN A 628 -3.02 15.88 -4.59
C ASN A 628 -3.45 15.12 -5.85
N PHE A 629 -2.53 14.93 -6.80
CA PHE A 629 -2.76 14.12 -7.99
C PHE A 629 -2.70 12.62 -7.62
N GLU A 630 -3.86 11.97 -7.53
CA GLU A 630 -3.98 10.57 -7.10
C GLU A 630 -3.85 9.61 -8.30
N TRP A 631 -2.72 9.71 -9.00
CA TRP A 631 -2.32 8.78 -10.06
C TRP A 631 -3.38 8.67 -11.18
N GLU A 632 -3.82 7.46 -11.55
CA GLU A 632 -4.90 7.24 -12.51
C GLU A 632 -6.22 7.87 -12.08
N ASN A 633 -6.44 8.14 -10.79
CA ASN A 633 -7.69 8.75 -10.34
C ASN A 633 -7.69 10.28 -10.50
N GLY A 634 -6.57 10.89 -10.92
CA GLY A 634 -6.45 12.34 -11.12
C GLY A 634 -6.71 13.15 -9.83
N TYR A 635 -7.25 14.37 -9.98
CA TYR A 635 -7.49 15.28 -8.86
C TYR A 635 -8.83 15.08 -8.13
N GLU A 636 -9.72 14.24 -8.67
CA GLU A 636 -11.07 14.08 -8.12
C GLU A 636 -11.11 13.12 -6.92
N THR A 637 -10.09 12.28 -6.72
CA THR A 637 -10.00 11.42 -5.52
C THR A 637 -9.18 12.11 -4.44
N ARG A 638 -9.86 12.60 -3.40
CA ARG A 638 -9.27 13.46 -2.38
C ARG A 638 -8.90 12.70 -1.10
N PHE A 639 -7.61 12.38 -0.93
CA PHE A 639 -7.06 11.82 0.33
C PHE A 639 -6.63 12.87 1.34
N GLY A 640 -6.49 14.13 0.91
CA GLY A 640 -5.91 15.19 1.72
C GLY A 640 -6.74 15.55 2.93
N MET A 641 -6.05 15.84 4.02
CA MET A 641 -6.61 16.54 5.19
C MET A 641 -6.62 18.07 4.99
N THR A 642 -6.04 18.54 3.88
CA THR A 642 -6.09 19.94 3.44
C THR A 642 -6.70 19.98 2.06
N TYR A 643 -7.75 20.78 1.90
CA TYR A 643 -8.43 21.00 0.63
C TYR A 643 -7.65 21.98 -0.25
N ILE A 644 -7.62 21.68 -1.55
CA ILE A 644 -7.17 22.58 -2.62
C ILE A 644 -8.23 22.56 -3.73
N ASP A 645 -8.64 23.76 -4.18
CA ASP A 645 -9.49 23.91 -5.37
C ASP A 645 -8.60 24.01 -6.63
N PHE A 646 -8.32 22.87 -7.25
CA PHE A 646 -7.45 22.80 -8.43
C PHE A 646 -7.99 23.53 -9.66
N TYR A 647 -9.31 23.74 -9.74
CA TYR A 647 -9.99 24.18 -10.97
C TYR A 647 -10.41 25.65 -10.92
N ASN A 648 -10.74 26.18 -9.74
CA ASN A 648 -11.22 27.56 -9.61
C ASN A 648 -10.30 28.47 -8.79
N ASP A 649 -9.26 27.93 -8.14
CA ASP A 649 -8.24 28.73 -7.44
C ASP A 649 -6.89 28.66 -8.17
N GLU A 650 -6.50 29.78 -8.79
CA GLU A 650 -5.20 29.91 -9.45
C GLU A 650 -4.03 29.89 -8.45
N GLU A 651 -4.27 30.32 -7.21
CA GLU A 651 -3.25 30.41 -6.15
C GLU A 651 -3.05 29.08 -5.40
N LEU A 652 -3.93 28.09 -5.62
CA LEU A 652 -3.90 26.78 -4.95
C LEU A 652 -3.84 26.91 -3.42
N THR A 653 -4.73 27.71 -2.86
CA THR A 653 -4.80 27.99 -1.42
C THR A 653 -5.03 26.71 -0.63
N ARG A 654 -4.25 26.52 0.45
CA ARG A 654 -4.39 25.39 1.37
C ARG A 654 -5.46 25.68 2.42
N HIS A 655 -6.56 24.91 2.40
CA HIS A 655 -7.64 25.03 3.38
C HIS A 655 -7.65 23.82 4.34
N PRO A 656 -7.34 23.97 5.64
CA PRO A 656 -7.32 22.85 6.57
C PRO A 656 -8.73 22.29 6.79
N LYS A 657 -8.95 21.01 6.49
CA LYS A 657 -10.20 20.29 6.80
C LYS A 657 -10.28 20.02 8.30
N GLU A 658 -11.46 19.64 8.78
CA GLU A 658 -11.66 19.31 10.20
C GLU A 658 -10.82 18.11 10.64
N SER A 659 -10.56 17.13 9.76
CA SER A 659 -9.67 16.01 10.08
C SER A 659 -8.24 16.44 10.44
N LEU A 660 -7.69 17.47 9.79
CA LEU A 660 -6.33 17.96 10.07
C LEU A 660 -6.23 18.53 11.49
N LYS A 661 -7.25 19.30 11.88
CA LYS A 661 -7.36 19.90 13.21
C LYS A 661 -7.57 18.82 14.27
N HIS A 662 -8.47 17.88 13.99
CA HIS A 662 -8.76 16.72 14.83
C HIS A 662 -7.49 15.91 15.13
N LEU A 663 -6.70 15.59 14.11
CA LEU A 663 -5.42 14.90 14.31
C LEU A 663 -4.44 15.69 15.20
N GLY A 664 -4.42 17.02 15.06
CA GLY A 664 -3.64 17.89 15.94
C GLY A 664 -4.07 17.84 17.41
N GLU A 665 -5.37 17.70 17.68
CA GLU A 665 -5.91 17.50 19.03
C GLU A 665 -5.64 16.09 19.54
N TRP A 666 -5.90 15.08 18.70
CA TRP A 666 -5.64 13.68 18.99
C TRP A 666 -4.20 13.45 19.46
N TYR A 667 -3.21 14.05 18.79
CA TYR A 667 -1.80 13.96 19.19
C TYR A 667 -1.56 14.41 20.63
N LYS A 668 -2.09 15.57 21.02
CA LYS A 668 -1.93 16.14 22.36
C LYS A 668 -2.56 15.24 23.43
N GLU A 669 -3.66 14.60 23.08
CA GLU A 669 -4.40 13.73 23.99
C GLU A 669 -3.79 12.34 24.12
N ASN A 670 -3.20 11.79 23.05
CA ASN A 670 -2.84 10.37 22.96
C ASN A 670 -1.33 10.10 22.97
N VAL A 671 -0.49 11.12 22.79
CA VAL A 671 0.96 11.02 22.87
C VAL A 671 1.47 11.73 24.13
N GLU A 672 2.43 11.14 24.83
CA GLU A 672 3.13 11.80 25.92
C GLU A 672 3.80 13.09 25.39
N GLN A 673 3.62 14.19 26.11
CA GLN A 673 4.20 15.47 25.72
C GLN A 673 5.56 15.62 26.41
N ALA A 674 6.59 15.97 25.63
CA ALA A 674 7.97 16.14 26.11
C ALA A 674 8.16 17.39 26.99
#